data_AF-B7AUF6-F1
#
_entry.id   AF-B7AUF6-F1
#
_cell.length_a   1.000
_cell.length_b   1.000
_cell.length_c   1.000
_cell.angle_alpha   90.00
_cell.angle_beta   90.00
_cell.angle_gamma   90.00
#
_symmetry.space_group_name_H-M   'P 1'
#
loop_
_entity.id
_entity.type
_entity.pdbx_description
1 polymer ?
#
loop_
_entity_poly.entity_id
_entity_poly.type
_entity_poly.pdbx_seq_one_letter_code
_entity_poly.pdbx_strand_id
1 'polypeptide(L)'
;MTENILHDGKNRITAGQYGVISMTMYYGVMTASKALGMDSSNSLYYVMFGIACIMLLFKYCVTQYTVRQIALDVLLGCIGIVCFVISHDMTLLLLAMTVAGLKDCDFRELACTAFYVRLAITSFMVVASFLGIFDQGETAQTTTSFQDITVYNFGYSTANNAYINIFVLMALFLYIRYDRINWKYFIGTSVIAMLMYTFTNSRTGTLLFFAVWFFIFCEKFLLARKGRYVFFWLMAASTLICAVFSYAATSMFNPDGGYWSEYINRIFSGRLNITHKYHEALSVSLIPRTSAVMDAHRGFGFIDNSYMSVYFHDGLIVALIVLVLICISNYSLFKKHCYKELVFIASFSVYAMMEEFPLNPVVNPFIMLTAVVIYKASFSIERPGNGTEKTKVPQTKVPQTKVPQTVLIIHNEYRIAGGEDTVAANEEKLLAEHGHRVIVYKRSNKELDNYTGIKKLLLPFTSVFSLRSYREVKKLIEDNYVDVVHVHNTLTLVSPSVYYAAFRCNVPVVQTMHNFRLLCPGGSFFMEDEGNGHICEQCVSKGLSCAVRNSCYRHSKAQTIVSAAVLKIHRMLGTYKKINFICLTEFNRYKLLMLNNGRKKIINPARVYVKPNFTYDLAETMGKLSDTHGSISGRYYVYVGRLEKLKGTELLVDAFAKLPDRKLVIMGNGPLEEILKKRIADNGYKNIVMAGRVTGEDYVKFLGGAQAVISSSQCYETFGMSIAESYSLSVPAIAGDIGNIGDIVKEGVTGIHFQYDSPDALIGAVKRFETMNRDGLAANARRYYEDNLTPQSNYGRLKEIYDDICAGYGAEKRQ
;
A
#
# COMPACT_ATOMS: atom_id res chain seq x y z
N MET A 1 31.95 -20.72 -34.91
CA MET A 1 33.33 -20.81 -35.43
C MET A 1 34.06 -19.68 -34.76
N THR A 2 34.97 -19.83 -33.81
CA THR A 2 36.00 -20.83 -33.45
C THR A 2 36.41 -20.37 -32.03
N GLU A 3 36.60 -21.14 -30.96
CA GLU A 3 37.18 -22.45 -30.70
C GLU A 3 36.54 -23.02 -29.42
N ASN A 4 36.27 -24.33 -29.44
CA ASN A 4 36.43 -25.17 -28.25
C ASN A 4 37.81 -25.81 -28.40
N ILE A 5 38.66 -25.76 -27.36
CA ILE A 5 39.63 -26.81 -26.97
C ILE A 5 40.20 -26.47 -25.58
N LEU A 6 39.84 -27.32 -24.61
CA LEU A 6 40.62 -27.87 -23.48
C LEU A 6 41.57 -26.96 -22.67
N HIS A 7 41.28 -26.80 -21.38
CA HIS A 7 42.27 -27.12 -20.33
C HIS A 7 41.61 -27.52 -18.99
N ASP A 8 42.16 -28.60 -18.46
CA ASP A 8 41.86 -29.32 -17.23
C ASP A 8 42.11 -28.49 -15.94
N GLY A 9 41.59 -29.00 -14.81
CA GLY A 9 41.40 -28.31 -13.55
C GLY A 9 42.63 -27.63 -12.91
N LYS A 10 42.43 -26.35 -12.57
CA LYS A 10 42.89 -25.68 -11.34
C LYS A 10 42.00 -24.46 -11.16
N ASN A 11 41.41 -24.29 -9.96
CA ASN A 11 40.67 -23.10 -9.55
C ASN A 11 41.49 -21.83 -9.80
N ARG A 12 41.40 -21.22 -10.99
CA ARG A 12 41.94 -19.89 -11.24
C ARG A 12 40.93 -18.88 -10.72
N ILE A 13 41.25 -18.31 -9.58
CA ILE A 13 40.52 -17.21 -8.97
C ILE A 13 40.46 -16.07 -9.99
N THR A 14 39.26 -15.59 -10.30
CA THR A 14 39.05 -14.46 -11.23
C THR A 14 39.46 -13.15 -10.58
N ALA A 15 39.79 -12.12 -11.38
CA ALA A 15 40.12 -10.78 -10.86
C ALA A 15 39.05 -10.25 -9.86
N GLY A 16 37.76 -10.44 -10.16
CA GLY A 16 36.68 -10.07 -9.25
C GLY A 16 36.75 -10.74 -7.88
N GLN A 17 37.13 -12.03 -7.83
CA GLN A 17 37.27 -12.77 -6.57
C GLN A 17 38.47 -12.29 -5.73
N TYR A 18 39.59 -11.89 -6.36
CA TYR A 18 40.70 -11.24 -5.65
C TYR A 18 40.27 -9.92 -5.01
N GLY A 19 39.42 -9.15 -5.70
CA GLY A 19 38.78 -7.97 -5.13
C GLY A 19 38.01 -8.30 -3.85
N VAL A 20 37.08 -9.27 -3.91
CA VAL A 20 36.27 -9.66 -2.73
C VAL A 20 37.15 -10.12 -1.56
N ILE A 21 38.16 -10.96 -1.81
CA ILE A 21 39.09 -11.42 -0.76
C ILE A 21 39.80 -10.23 -0.10
N SER A 22 40.27 -9.28 -0.90
CA SER A 22 40.96 -8.09 -0.41
C SER A 22 40.07 -7.21 0.47
N MET A 23 38.81 -7.03 0.10
CA MET A 23 37.84 -6.29 0.92
C MET A 23 37.53 -7.02 2.24
N THR A 24 37.41 -8.35 2.20
CA THR A 24 37.20 -9.14 3.42
C THR A 24 38.40 -9.07 4.37
N MET A 25 39.63 -9.07 3.84
CA MET A 25 40.85 -8.87 4.64
C MET A 25 40.91 -7.45 5.24
N TYR A 26 40.64 -6.42 4.43
CA TYR A 26 40.53 -5.02 4.89
C TYR A 26 39.59 -4.93 6.09
N TYR A 27 38.37 -5.46 5.93
CA TYR A 27 37.35 -5.37 6.95
C TYR A 27 37.68 -6.21 8.19
N GLY A 28 38.32 -7.36 8.01
CA GLY A 28 38.83 -8.20 9.10
C GLY A 28 39.91 -7.50 9.94
N VAL A 29 40.90 -6.87 9.29
CA VAL A 29 41.97 -6.10 9.97
C VAL A 29 41.37 -4.94 10.76
N MET A 30 40.49 -4.15 10.15
CA MET A 30 39.84 -3.03 10.84
C MET A 30 38.97 -3.50 12.01
N THR A 31 38.23 -4.61 11.83
CA THR A 31 37.45 -5.24 12.91
C THR A 31 38.36 -5.70 14.04
N ALA A 32 39.52 -6.26 13.74
CA ALA A 32 40.49 -6.67 14.74
C ALA A 32 41.01 -5.48 15.56
N SER A 33 41.38 -4.38 14.90
CA SER A 33 41.83 -3.16 15.58
C SER A 33 40.79 -2.63 16.57
N LYS A 34 39.53 -2.54 16.13
CA LYS A 34 38.45 -2.03 17.00
C LYS A 34 38.05 -3.02 18.09
N ALA A 35 38.14 -4.33 17.83
CA ALA A 35 37.90 -5.36 18.84
C ALA A 35 38.99 -5.41 19.93
N LEU A 36 40.18 -4.88 19.65
CA LEU A 36 41.25 -4.66 20.65
C LEU A 36 41.06 -3.35 21.44
N GLY A 37 40.01 -2.58 21.18
CA GLY A 37 39.79 -1.28 21.83
C GLY A 37 40.68 -0.16 21.27
N MET A 38 41.30 -0.36 20.10
CA MET A 38 42.21 0.63 19.53
C MET A 38 41.47 1.78 18.84
N ASP A 39 41.99 2.99 19.03
CA ASP A 39 41.50 4.23 18.46
C ASP A 39 42.65 5.08 17.89
N SER A 40 42.33 6.31 17.45
CA SER A 40 43.29 7.26 16.88
C SER A 40 44.38 7.71 17.86
N SER A 41 44.29 7.37 19.15
CA SER A 41 45.36 7.63 20.13
C SER A 41 46.46 6.56 20.11
N ASN A 42 46.21 5.40 19.50
CA ASN A 42 47.12 4.27 19.50
C ASN A 42 47.99 4.23 18.22
N SER A 43 49.32 4.23 18.35
CA SER A 43 50.24 4.18 17.19
C SER A 43 50.05 2.92 16.32
N LEU A 44 49.76 1.78 16.94
CA LEU A 44 49.49 0.52 16.25
C LEU A 44 48.21 0.59 15.39
N TYR A 45 47.24 1.46 15.74
CA TYR A 45 46.02 1.64 14.94
C TYR A 45 46.36 2.20 13.56
N TYR A 46 47.27 3.17 13.47
CA TYR A 46 47.71 3.73 12.20
C TYR A 46 48.45 2.71 11.33
N VAL A 47 49.21 1.79 11.92
CA VAL A 47 49.86 0.69 11.19
C VAL A 47 48.81 -0.25 10.60
N MET A 48 47.84 -0.70 11.40
CA MET A 48 46.75 -1.56 10.93
C MET A 48 45.89 -0.85 9.87
N PHE A 49 45.61 0.43 10.06
CA PHE A 49 44.90 1.27 9.10
C PHE A 49 45.68 1.41 7.78
N GLY A 50 47.00 1.58 7.83
CA GLY A 50 47.85 1.63 6.64
C GLY A 50 47.81 0.31 5.84
N ILE A 51 47.91 -0.83 6.53
CA ILE A 51 47.77 -2.16 5.91
C ILE A 51 46.38 -2.31 5.27
N ALA A 52 45.34 -1.88 5.98
CA ALA A 52 43.97 -1.91 5.49
C ALA A 52 43.82 -1.02 4.22
N CYS A 53 44.40 0.18 4.20
CA CYS A 53 44.37 1.05 3.03
C CYS A 53 45.02 0.40 1.80
N ILE A 54 46.13 -0.33 1.96
CA ILE A 54 46.78 -1.06 0.87
C ILE A 54 45.84 -2.12 0.29
N MET A 55 45.15 -2.88 1.15
CA MET A 55 44.15 -3.86 0.70
C MET A 55 43.00 -3.18 -0.05
N LEU A 56 42.49 -2.07 0.47
CA LEU A 56 41.42 -1.33 -0.19
C LEU A 56 41.86 -0.74 -1.55
N LEU A 57 43.09 -0.24 -1.66
CA LEU A 57 43.66 0.23 -2.93
C LEU A 57 43.75 -0.91 -3.95
N PHE A 58 44.20 -2.09 -3.52
CA PHE A 58 44.22 -3.28 -4.37
C PHE A 58 42.79 -3.67 -4.82
N LYS A 59 41.80 -3.60 -3.92
CA LYS A 59 40.38 -3.78 -4.27
C LYS A 59 39.93 -2.83 -5.39
N TYR A 60 40.29 -1.55 -5.33
CA TYR A 60 39.95 -0.58 -6.38
C TYR A 60 40.62 -0.86 -7.71
N CYS A 61 41.89 -1.28 -7.70
CA CYS A 61 42.63 -1.58 -8.93
C CYS A 61 42.08 -2.80 -9.68
N VAL A 62 41.55 -3.79 -8.95
CA VAL A 62 41.15 -5.07 -9.52
C VAL A 62 39.64 -5.14 -9.80
N THR A 63 38.82 -4.32 -9.12
CA THR A 63 37.37 -4.29 -9.32
C THR A 63 37.00 -3.29 -10.41
N GLN A 64 36.13 -3.67 -11.35
CA GLN A 64 35.69 -2.76 -12.41
C GLN A 64 34.58 -1.84 -11.91
N TYR A 65 34.72 -0.53 -12.03
CA TYR A 65 33.71 0.47 -11.64
C TYR A 65 33.15 1.23 -12.85
N THR A 66 31.88 1.63 -12.81
CA THR A 66 31.31 2.53 -13.83
C THR A 66 31.71 3.98 -13.54
N VAL A 67 31.74 4.85 -14.56
CA VAL A 67 32.07 6.28 -14.39
C VAL A 67 31.21 6.97 -13.34
N ARG A 68 29.91 6.63 -13.28
CA ARG A 68 28.98 7.16 -12.26
C ARG A 68 29.32 6.70 -10.84
N GLN A 69 29.78 5.45 -10.69
CA GLN A 69 30.19 4.91 -9.39
C GLN A 69 31.47 5.60 -8.93
N ILE A 70 32.48 5.68 -9.80
CA ILE A 70 33.75 6.38 -9.51
C ILE A 70 33.49 7.83 -9.10
N ALA A 71 32.65 8.57 -9.84
CA ALA A 71 32.34 9.95 -9.52
C ALA A 71 31.69 10.11 -8.13
N LEU A 72 30.83 9.16 -7.73
CA LEU A 72 30.18 9.19 -6.42
C LEU A 72 31.13 8.76 -5.28
N ASP A 73 31.96 7.75 -5.51
CA ASP A 73 32.99 7.31 -4.56
C ASP A 73 34.02 8.42 -4.31
N VAL A 74 34.47 9.10 -5.38
CA VAL A 74 35.38 10.26 -5.29
C VAL A 74 34.72 11.41 -4.52
N LEU A 75 33.45 11.72 -4.80
CA LEU A 75 32.72 12.78 -4.08
C LEU A 75 32.65 12.48 -2.56
N LEU A 76 32.27 11.27 -2.18
CA LEU A 76 32.20 10.86 -0.77
C LEU A 76 33.60 10.83 -0.12
N GLY A 77 34.62 10.38 -0.85
CA GLY A 77 36.01 10.41 -0.41
C GLY A 77 36.51 11.83 -0.16
N CYS A 78 36.23 12.78 -1.08
CA CYS A 78 36.60 14.18 -0.92
C CYS A 78 35.93 14.81 0.32
N ILE A 79 34.65 14.55 0.56
CA ILE A 79 33.95 15.02 1.78
C ILE A 79 34.65 14.44 3.01
N GLY A 80 34.92 13.13 3.04
CA GLY A 80 35.62 12.47 4.14
C GLY A 80 37.02 13.03 4.41
N ILE A 81 37.80 13.32 3.36
CA ILE A 81 39.14 13.91 3.47
C ILE A 81 39.06 15.33 4.02
N VAL A 82 38.15 16.17 3.51
CA VAL A 82 37.99 17.56 3.99
C VAL A 82 37.58 17.58 5.46
N CYS A 83 36.61 16.75 5.86
CA CYS A 83 36.25 16.58 7.26
C CYS A 83 37.46 16.17 8.09
N PHE A 84 38.17 15.11 7.70
CA PHE A 84 39.36 14.63 8.43
C PHE A 84 40.47 15.68 8.57
N VAL A 85 40.76 16.44 7.51
CA VAL A 85 41.81 17.47 7.54
C VAL A 85 41.46 18.60 8.50
N ILE A 86 40.17 18.91 8.67
CA ILE A 86 39.72 20.01 9.52
C ILE A 86 39.50 19.51 10.96
N SER A 87 38.69 18.47 11.14
CA SER A 87 38.25 17.99 12.46
C SER A 87 39.20 16.99 13.10
N HIS A 88 40.13 16.41 12.33
CA HIS A 88 40.95 15.25 12.71
C HIS A 88 40.16 13.98 13.04
N ASP A 89 38.85 13.91 12.73
CA ASP A 89 38.05 12.71 12.87
C ASP A 89 38.08 11.86 11.59
N MET A 90 38.46 10.58 11.74
CA MET A 90 38.55 9.62 10.63
C MET A 90 37.23 8.92 10.32
N THR A 91 36.17 9.13 11.10
CA THR A 91 34.94 8.33 11.03
C THR A 91 34.26 8.39 9.65
N LEU A 92 34.05 9.60 9.11
CA LEU A 92 33.42 9.78 7.80
C LEU A 92 34.32 9.33 6.64
N LEU A 93 35.63 9.53 6.76
CA LEU A 93 36.60 9.05 5.78
C LEU A 93 36.59 7.52 5.71
N LEU A 94 36.64 6.85 6.86
CA LEU A 94 36.57 5.40 6.97
C LEU A 94 35.25 4.86 6.42
N LEU A 95 34.13 5.55 6.68
CA LEU A 95 32.82 5.20 6.12
C LEU A 95 32.82 5.28 4.59
N ALA A 96 33.27 6.40 4.03
CA ALA A 96 33.32 6.61 2.58
C ALA A 96 34.20 5.55 1.89
N MET A 97 35.40 5.31 2.43
CA MET A 97 36.34 4.31 1.94
C MET A 97 35.76 2.90 1.99
N THR A 98 35.15 2.53 3.12
CA THR A 98 34.54 1.21 3.30
C THR A 98 33.37 1.02 2.34
N VAL A 99 32.49 2.01 2.20
CA VAL A 99 31.32 1.94 1.31
C VAL A 99 31.73 1.74 -0.15
N ALA A 100 32.73 2.48 -0.62
CA ALA A 100 33.19 2.40 -2.00
C ALA A 100 33.97 1.08 -2.29
N GLY A 101 34.53 0.44 -1.26
CA GLY A 101 35.10 -0.91 -1.35
C GLY A 101 34.09 -2.06 -1.45
N LEU A 102 32.80 -1.84 -1.18
CA LEU A 102 31.79 -2.91 -1.06
C LEU A 102 31.26 -3.45 -2.39
N LYS A 103 31.69 -2.90 -3.53
CA LYS A 103 31.21 -3.36 -4.83
C LYS A 103 31.48 -4.86 -5.01
N ASP A 104 30.44 -5.58 -5.42
CA ASP A 104 30.41 -7.02 -5.67
C ASP A 104 30.70 -7.90 -4.43
N CYS A 105 30.58 -7.36 -3.21
CA CYS A 105 30.75 -8.12 -1.95
C CYS A 105 29.39 -8.52 -1.34
N ASP A 106 29.34 -9.69 -0.69
CA ASP A 106 28.19 -10.12 0.11
C ASP A 106 28.30 -9.60 1.54
N PHE A 107 27.30 -8.84 1.98
CA PHE A 107 27.23 -8.30 3.33
C PHE A 107 27.21 -9.37 4.43
N ARG A 108 26.57 -10.51 4.16
CA ARG A 108 26.50 -11.61 5.12
C ARG A 108 27.88 -12.21 5.37
N GLU A 109 28.73 -12.32 4.34
CA GLU A 109 30.10 -12.79 4.49
C GLU A 109 30.95 -11.83 5.32
N LEU A 110 30.80 -10.52 5.08
CA LEU A 110 31.46 -9.48 5.88
C LEU A 110 30.97 -9.48 7.34
N ALA A 111 29.66 -9.65 7.57
CA ALA A 111 29.09 -9.77 8.91
C ALA A 111 29.60 -11.02 9.65
N CYS A 112 29.71 -12.17 8.96
CA CYS A 112 30.32 -13.38 9.51
C CYS A 112 31.81 -13.16 9.86
N THR A 113 32.56 -12.51 8.97
CA THR A 113 33.98 -12.17 9.20
C THR A 113 34.12 -11.31 10.46
N ALA A 114 33.32 -10.24 10.57
CA ALA A 114 33.32 -9.41 11.76
C ALA A 114 32.94 -10.17 13.02
N PHE A 115 31.96 -11.08 12.95
CA PHE A 115 31.55 -11.90 14.09
C PHE A 115 32.69 -12.78 14.60
N TYR A 116 33.34 -13.55 13.73
CA TYR A 116 34.39 -14.49 14.14
C TYR A 116 35.66 -13.79 14.61
N VAL A 117 36.07 -12.71 13.91
CA VAL A 117 37.24 -11.91 14.33
C VAL A 117 37.00 -11.29 15.71
N ARG A 118 35.83 -10.67 15.90
CA ARG A 118 35.47 -10.04 17.18
C ARG A 118 35.30 -11.07 18.28
N LEU A 119 34.71 -12.24 18.00
CA LEU A 119 34.60 -13.34 18.97
C LEU A 119 35.98 -13.78 19.46
N ALA A 120 36.91 -14.05 18.53
CA ALA A 120 38.25 -14.51 18.86
C ALA A 120 39.00 -13.50 19.74
N ILE A 121 38.96 -12.22 19.36
CA ILE A 121 39.67 -11.15 20.08
C ILE A 121 39.02 -10.86 21.43
N THR A 122 37.70 -10.73 21.49
CA THR A 122 37.01 -10.47 22.75
C THR A 122 37.18 -11.65 23.73
N SER A 123 37.15 -12.90 23.25
CA SER A 123 37.48 -14.07 24.08
C SER A 123 38.92 -14.05 24.56
N PHE A 124 39.88 -13.70 23.69
CA PHE A 124 41.28 -13.53 24.08
C PHE A 124 41.45 -12.46 25.15
N MET A 125 40.85 -11.28 24.99
CA MET A 125 40.91 -10.18 25.96
C MET A 125 40.38 -10.61 27.32
N VAL A 126 39.18 -11.22 27.35
CA VAL A 126 38.57 -11.68 28.61
C VAL A 126 39.43 -12.75 29.29
N VAL A 127 39.92 -13.75 28.56
CA VAL A 127 40.78 -14.81 29.12
C VAL A 127 42.11 -14.23 29.61
N ALA A 128 42.74 -13.37 28.82
CA ALA A 128 44.00 -12.74 29.17
C ALA A 128 43.87 -11.83 30.40
N SER A 129 42.76 -11.11 30.57
CA SER A 129 42.45 -10.39 31.80
C SER A 129 42.29 -11.34 32.99
N PHE A 130 41.57 -12.46 32.86
CA PHE A 130 41.44 -13.45 33.94
C PHE A 130 42.79 -14.10 34.31
N LEU A 131 43.70 -14.26 33.36
CA LEU A 131 45.07 -14.73 33.59
C LEU A 131 46.01 -13.64 34.13
N GLY A 132 45.53 -12.40 34.30
CA GLY A 132 46.33 -11.27 34.81
C GLY A 132 47.32 -10.69 33.80
N ILE A 133 47.17 -10.98 32.50
CA ILE A 133 47.99 -10.41 31.42
C ILE A 133 47.59 -8.96 31.15
N PHE A 134 46.30 -8.65 31.27
CA PHE A 134 45.75 -7.29 31.17
C PHE A 134 45.06 -6.92 32.48
N ASP A 135 45.01 -5.62 32.76
CA ASP A 135 44.32 -5.10 33.94
C ASP A 135 42.84 -5.54 33.95
N GLN A 136 42.33 -5.83 35.14
CA GLN A 136 41.01 -6.43 35.33
C GLN A 136 39.93 -5.37 35.55
N GLY A 137 40.24 -4.19 36.07
CA GLY A 137 39.20 -3.20 36.37
C GLY A 137 39.68 -1.80 36.72
N GLU A 138 38.73 -0.87 36.67
CA GLU A 138 38.86 0.51 37.09
C GLU A 138 37.89 0.78 38.25
N THR A 139 38.22 1.72 39.13
CA THR A 139 37.28 2.23 40.12
C THR A 139 36.38 3.27 39.46
N ALA A 140 35.07 3.04 39.43
CA ALA A 140 34.10 4.00 38.90
C ALA A 140 33.21 4.55 40.02
N GLN A 141 32.99 5.87 40.02
CA GLN A 141 32.07 6.53 40.94
C GLN A 141 30.63 6.45 40.44
N THR A 142 29.71 5.99 41.30
CA THR A 142 28.26 6.01 41.00
C THR A 142 27.69 7.42 41.12
N THR A 143 27.09 7.94 40.05
CA THR A 143 26.43 9.27 40.00
C THR A 143 25.25 9.43 40.96
N THR A 144 24.75 8.35 41.56
CA THR A 144 23.55 8.34 42.42
C THR A 144 23.83 8.16 43.91
N SER A 145 25.04 7.73 44.28
CA SER A 145 25.36 7.33 45.66
C SER A 145 26.75 7.75 46.11
N PHE A 146 27.58 8.34 45.22
CA PHE A 146 28.98 8.68 45.49
C PHE A 146 29.77 7.51 46.12
N GLN A 147 29.35 6.28 45.82
CA GLN A 147 30.05 5.07 46.23
C GLN A 147 30.97 4.63 45.10
N ASP A 148 32.24 4.42 45.44
CA ASP A 148 33.22 3.79 44.58
C ASP A 148 32.84 2.32 44.39
N ILE A 149 32.56 1.95 43.14
CA ILE A 149 32.31 0.57 42.75
C ILE A 149 33.44 0.11 41.83
N THR A 150 33.93 -1.10 42.05
CA THR A 150 34.87 -1.73 41.12
C THR A 150 34.12 -2.13 39.86
N VAL A 151 34.55 -1.62 38.71
CA VAL A 151 34.03 -2.03 37.40
C VAL A 151 35.12 -2.72 36.60
N TYR A 152 34.77 -3.78 35.90
CA TYR A 152 35.72 -4.59 35.14
C TYR A 152 35.74 -4.11 33.69
N ASN A 153 36.91 -3.70 33.20
CA ASN A 153 37.13 -3.24 31.84
C ASN A 153 37.72 -4.33 30.93
N PHE A 154 38.13 -5.49 31.48
CA PHE A 154 38.65 -6.65 30.71
C PHE A 154 39.75 -6.28 29.71
N GLY A 155 40.67 -5.39 30.10
CA GLY A 155 41.77 -4.93 29.26
C GLY A 155 41.39 -3.88 28.21
N TYR A 156 40.14 -3.46 28.14
CA TYR A 156 39.70 -2.32 27.34
C TYR A 156 39.91 -1.00 28.09
N SER A 157 39.95 0.12 27.37
CA SER A 157 40.18 1.45 27.95
C SER A 157 39.09 1.95 28.89
N THR A 158 37.87 1.40 28.80
CA THR A 158 36.78 1.69 29.74
C THR A 158 35.84 0.49 29.84
N ALA A 159 35.11 0.37 30.97
CA ALA A 159 34.07 -0.65 31.14
C ALA A 159 32.94 -0.55 30.10
N ASN A 160 32.62 0.66 29.62
CA ASN A 160 31.67 0.85 28.52
C ASN A 160 32.21 0.26 27.22
N ASN A 161 33.47 0.52 26.87
CA ASN A 161 34.10 -0.06 25.67
C ASN A 161 34.07 -1.59 25.69
N ALA A 162 34.32 -2.21 26.85
CA ALA A 162 34.18 -3.67 27.01
C ALA A 162 32.76 -4.15 26.71
N TYR A 163 31.73 -3.47 27.23
CA TYR A 163 30.33 -3.81 26.97
C TYR A 163 29.96 -3.63 25.50
N ILE A 164 30.40 -2.55 24.86
CA ILE A 164 30.13 -2.26 23.44
C ILE A 164 30.62 -3.41 22.56
N ASN A 165 31.80 -3.95 22.84
CA ASN A 165 32.35 -5.06 22.07
C ASN A 165 31.46 -6.30 22.13
N ILE A 166 30.89 -6.60 23.29
CA ILE A 166 29.98 -7.72 23.50
C ILE A 166 28.60 -7.43 22.90
N PHE A 167 28.10 -6.21 23.01
CA PHE A 167 26.85 -5.80 22.36
C PHE A 167 26.91 -6.00 20.83
N VAL A 168 27.97 -5.51 20.18
CA VAL A 168 28.15 -5.67 18.72
C VAL A 168 28.26 -7.14 18.34
N LEU A 169 29.00 -7.93 19.13
CA LEU A 169 29.13 -9.38 18.94
C LEU A 169 27.76 -10.09 19.03
N MET A 170 26.94 -9.72 20.01
CA MET A 170 25.58 -10.25 20.18
C MET A 170 24.65 -9.82 19.04
N ALA A 171 24.73 -8.56 18.59
CA ALA A 171 23.94 -8.08 17.46
C ALA A 171 24.29 -8.84 16.17
N LEU A 172 25.58 -9.07 15.90
CA LEU A 172 26.04 -9.88 14.77
C LEU A 172 25.59 -11.35 14.89
N PHE A 173 25.68 -11.95 16.09
CA PHE A 173 25.19 -13.30 16.33
C PHE A 173 23.69 -13.43 16.03
N LEU A 174 22.88 -12.49 16.51
CA LEU A 174 21.44 -12.43 16.24
C LEU A 174 21.17 -12.19 14.76
N TYR A 175 21.95 -11.35 14.06
CA TYR A 175 21.82 -11.14 12.63
C TYR A 175 22.10 -12.41 11.82
N ILE A 176 23.18 -13.12 12.13
CA ILE A 176 23.58 -14.36 11.44
C ILE A 176 22.55 -15.48 11.68
N ARG A 177 21.93 -15.52 12.87
CA ARG A 177 20.94 -16.54 13.27
C ARG A 177 19.49 -16.08 13.19
N TYR A 178 19.22 -14.95 12.54
CA TYR A 178 17.94 -14.24 12.61
C TYR A 178 16.71 -15.12 12.35
N ASP A 179 16.78 -15.96 11.31
CA ASP A 179 15.68 -16.84 10.90
C ASP A 179 15.36 -17.94 11.93
N ARG A 180 16.31 -18.29 12.81
CA ARG A 180 16.16 -19.32 13.85
C ARG A 180 15.87 -18.75 15.25
N ILE A 181 15.82 -17.43 15.40
CA ILE A 181 15.61 -16.78 16.70
C ILE A 181 14.26 -17.19 17.30
N ASN A 182 14.29 -17.64 18.55
CA ASN A 182 13.14 -17.96 19.39
C ASN A 182 13.37 -17.46 20.84
N TRP A 183 12.45 -17.72 21.75
CA TRP A 183 12.52 -17.26 23.14
C TRP A 183 13.77 -17.73 23.90
N LYS A 184 14.39 -18.86 23.52
CA LYS A 184 15.64 -19.34 24.15
C LYS A 184 16.82 -18.42 23.84
N TYR A 185 16.87 -17.87 22.62
CA TYR A 185 17.89 -16.87 22.26
C TYR A 185 17.72 -15.58 23.08
N PHE A 186 16.48 -15.17 23.34
CA PHE A 186 16.18 -14.02 24.20
C PHE A 186 16.71 -14.23 25.61
N ILE A 187 16.39 -15.38 26.22
CA ILE A 187 16.87 -15.71 27.57
C ILE A 187 18.40 -15.79 27.60
N GLY A 188 19.01 -16.57 26.70
CA GLY A 188 20.46 -16.77 26.68
C GLY A 188 21.24 -15.47 26.49
N THR A 189 20.81 -14.62 25.56
CA THR A 189 21.45 -13.31 25.35
C THR A 189 21.15 -12.33 26.48
N SER A 190 19.98 -12.38 27.12
CA SER A 190 19.66 -11.54 28.29
C SER A 190 20.51 -11.89 29.51
N VAL A 191 20.80 -13.18 29.73
CA VAL A 191 21.71 -13.62 30.80
C VAL A 191 23.11 -13.05 30.56
N ILE A 192 23.62 -13.12 29.33
CA ILE A 192 24.93 -12.52 28.98
C ILE A 192 24.92 -11.01 29.21
N ALA A 193 23.88 -10.29 28.75
CA ALA A 193 23.75 -8.85 28.93
C ALA A 193 23.70 -8.44 30.42
N MET A 194 23.00 -9.21 31.25
CA MET A 194 22.92 -8.98 32.70
C MET A 194 24.21 -9.32 33.43
N LEU A 195 24.88 -10.41 33.06
CA LEU A 195 26.22 -10.72 33.59
C LEU A 195 27.20 -9.59 33.24
N MET A 196 27.20 -9.11 32.01
CA MET A 196 28.03 -7.98 31.64
C MET A 196 27.67 -6.71 32.38
N TYR A 197 26.39 -6.47 32.67
CA TYR A 197 25.97 -5.36 33.51
C TYR A 197 26.54 -5.48 34.93
N THR A 198 26.54 -6.68 35.52
CA THR A 198 27.11 -6.88 36.87
C THR A 198 28.61 -6.61 36.93
N PHE A 199 29.36 -6.88 35.86
CA PHE A 199 30.80 -6.61 35.82
C PHE A 199 31.15 -5.17 35.44
N THR A 200 30.43 -4.57 34.49
CA THR A 200 30.79 -3.25 33.91
C THR A 200 29.98 -2.09 34.48
N ASN A 201 28.85 -2.37 35.14
CA ASN A 201 27.83 -1.41 35.54
C ASN A 201 27.32 -0.51 34.39
N SER A 202 27.41 -0.97 33.13
CA SER A 202 27.01 -0.20 31.96
C SER A 202 25.48 -0.22 31.74
N ARG A 203 24.79 0.81 32.24
CA ARG A 203 23.34 1.00 32.05
C ARG A 203 22.98 1.22 30.59
N THR A 204 23.81 1.97 29.86
CA THR A 204 23.60 2.27 28.44
C THR A 204 23.62 0.98 27.62
N GLY A 205 24.68 0.19 27.75
CA GLY A 205 24.82 -1.10 27.06
C GLY A 205 23.63 -2.04 27.25
N THR A 206 23.11 -2.10 28.49
CA THR A 206 21.96 -2.95 28.83
C THR A 206 20.66 -2.47 28.19
N LEU A 207 20.37 -1.17 28.24
CA LEU A 207 19.19 -0.58 27.60
C LEU A 207 19.14 -0.90 26.10
N LEU A 208 20.30 -0.80 25.45
CA LEU A 208 20.45 -0.96 24.00
C LEU A 208 20.32 -2.42 23.57
N PHE A 209 20.85 -3.34 24.37
CA PHE A 209 20.59 -4.76 24.18
C PHE A 209 19.09 -5.06 24.13
N PHE A 210 18.32 -4.50 25.06
CA PHE A 210 16.86 -4.65 25.05
C PHE A 210 16.18 -3.88 23.91
N ALA A 211 16.76 -2.79 23.42
CA ALA A 211 16.25 -2.11 22.22
C ALA A 211 16.33 -3.00 20.97
N VAL A 212 17.42 -3.76 20.79
CA VAL A 212 17.54 -4.76 19.70
C VAL A 212 16.41 -5.79 19.82
N TRP A 213 16.21 -6.35 21.00
CA TRP A 213 15.14 -7.33 21.22
C TRP A 213 13.74 -6.74 21.10
N PHE A 214 13.55 -5.49 21.51
CA PHE A 214 12.31 -4.77 21.31
C PHE A 214 12.00 -4.65 19.82
N PHE A 215 12.97 -4.25 18.97
CA PHE A 215 12.74 -4.17 17.54
C PHE A 215 12.57 -5.53 16.86
N ILE A 216 13.29 -6.58 17.30
CA ILE A 216 13.06 -7.96 16.85
C ILE A 216 11.66 -8.45 17.24
N PHE A 217 11.23 -8.18 18.48
CA PHE A 217 9.88 -8.54 18.94
C PHE A 217 8.82 -7.75 18.20
N CYS A 218 8.99 -6.44 18.04
CA CYS A 218 8.11 -5.60 17.25
C CYS A 218 8.01 -6.12 15.82
N GLU A 219 9.12 -6.54 15.20
CA GLU A 219 9.10 -7.19 13.90
C GLU A 219 8.25 -8.46 13.95
N LYS A 220 8.59 -9.45 14.79
CA LYS A 220 7.87 -10.74 14.81
C LYS A 220 6.40 -10.59 15.20
N PHE A 221 6.08 -9.70 16.13
CA PHE A 221 4.74 -9.43 16.65
C PHE A 221 3.89 -8.60 15.68
N LEU A 222 4.42 -7.52 15.10
CA LEU A 222 3.70 -6.68 14.14
C LEU A 222 3.62 -7.35 12.76
N LEU A 223 4.58 -8.22 12.41
CA LEU A 223 4.49 -9.11 11.26
C LEU A 223 3.41 -10.18 11.43
N ALA A 224 3.16 -10.68 12.65
CA ALA A 224 2.08 -11.60 12.97
C ALA A 224 0.70 -10.92 12.96
N ARG A 225 0.62 -9.64 13.35
CA ARG A 225 -0.63 -8.87 13.45
C ARG A 225 -0.94 -7.96 12.24
N LYS A 226 -0.23 -8.14 11.12
CA LYS A 226 -0.38 -7.37 9.88
C LYS A 226 -0.21 -5.83 10.05
N GLY A 227 0.44 -5.38 11.13
CA GLY A 227 0.92 -3.99 11.32
C GLY A 227 2.20 -3.67 10.54
N ARG A 228 2.44 -4.44 9.47
CA ARG A 228 3.70 -4.51 8.73
C ARG A 228 4.11 -3.12 8.22
N TYR A 229 3.19 -2.41 7.56
CA TYR A 229 3.51 -1.12 6.95
C TYR A 229 3.85 -0.03 7.99
N VAL A 230 3.16 0.00 9.14
CA VAL A 230 3.46 0.95 10.22
C VAL A 230 4.80 0.63 10.86
N PHE A 231 5.05 -0.64 11.19
CA PHE A 231 6.35 -1.08 11.67
C PHE A 231 7.47 -0.70 10.69
N PHE A 232 7.25 -0.91 9.40
CA PHE A 232 8.26 -0.61 8.38
C PHE A 232 8.53 0.87 8.18
N TRP A 233 7.51 1.73 8.23
CA TRP A 233 7.74 3.18 8.22
C TRP A 233 8.48 3.65 9.46
N LEU A 234 8.14 3.09 10.63
CA LEU A 234 8.84 3.39 11.87
C LEU A 234 10.32 2.96 11.81
N MET A 235 10.64 1.78 11.29
CA MET A 235 12.04 1.34 11.16
C MET A 235 12.78 2.12 10.07
N ALA A 236 12.15 2.41 8.92
CA ALA A 236 12.81 3.16 7.85
C ALA A 236 13.08 4.63 8.25
N ALA A 237 12.19 5.22 9.06
CA ALA A 237 12.31 6.58 9.56
C ALA A 237 13.07 6.68 10.90
N SER A 238 13.50 5.57 11.51
CA SER A 238 14.09 5.57 12.86
C SER A 238 15.30 6.48 12.97
N THR A 239 16.21 6.45 11.98
CA THR A 239 17.39 7.30 11.96
C THR A 239 17.02 8.78 11.90
N LEU A 240 16.03 9.15 11.06
CA LEU A 240 15.54 10.52 10.97
C LEU A 240 14.88 10.97 12.27
N ILE A 241 14.05 10.12 12.87
CA ILE A 241 13.38 10.41 14.14
C ILE A 241 14.42 10.61 15.24
N CYS A 242 15.42 9.73 15.35
CA CYS A 242 16.48 9.83 16.36
C CYS A 242 17.38 11.05 16.16
N ALA A 243 17.71 11.42 14.91
CA ALA A 243 18.50 12.61 14.60
C ALA A 243 17.74 13.90 14.96
N VAL A 244 16.49 14.02 14.51
CA VAL A 244 15.62 15.18 14.82
C VAL A 244 15.37 15.27 16.31
N PHE A 245 15.10 14.14 16.97
CA PHE A 245 14.94 14.10 18.41
C PHE A 245 16.21 14.55 19.13
N SER A 246 17.39 14.08 18.73
CA SER A 246 18.64 14.48 19.37
C SER A 246 18.86 15.99 19.28
N TYR A 247 18.64 16.58 18.09
CA TYR A 247 18.77 18.03 17.92
C TYR A 247 17.74 18.82 18.73
N ALA A 248 16.46 18.40 18.65
CA ALA A 248 15.39 19.07 19.39
C ALA A 248 15.58 18.94 20.91
N ALA A 249 16.00 17.78 21.39
CA ALA A 249 16.25 17.55 22.81
C ALA A 249 17.42 18.41 23.30
N THR A 250 18.52 18.51 22.54
CA THR A 250 19.67 19.35 22.90
C THR A 250 19.33 20.85 22.87
N SER A 251 18.61 21.31 21.85
CA SER A 251 18.28 22.73 21.68
C SER A 251 17.18 23.23 22.64
N MET A 252 16.24 22.37 23.01
CA MET A 252 15.14 22.71 23.93
C MET A 252 15.42 22.33 25.39
N PHE A 253 16.56 21.71 25.68
CA PHE A 253 16.92 21.36 27.04
C PHE A 253 17.06 22.62 27.89
N ASN A 254 16.46 22.62 29.07
CA ASN A 254 16.62 23.71 30.03
C ASN A 254 17.20 23.11 31.32
N PRO A 255 18.47 23.37 31.66
CA PRO A 255 19.09 22.88 32.90
C PRO A 255 18.30 23.24 34.16
N ASP A 256 17.61 24.38 34.15
CA ASP A 256 16.81 24.91 35.26
C ASP A 256 15.32 24.52 35.17
N GLY A 257 14.96 23.61 34.26
CA GLY A 257 13.57 23.19 34.00
C GLY A 257 12.90 22.34 35.09
N GLY A 258 13.50 22.26 36.28
CA GLY A 258 13.00 21.47 37.41
C GLY A 258 13.06 19.95 37.20
N TYR A 259 12.23 19.22 37.95
CA TYR A 259 12.27 17.76 38.06
C TYR A 259 12.27 17.01 36.72
N TRP A 260 11.44 17.45 35.75
CA TRP A 260 11.33 16.76 34.46
C TRP A 260 12.61 16.88 33.61
N SER A 261 13.30 18.01 33.67
CA SER A 261 14.56 18.21 32.96
C SER A 261 15.67 17.34 33.54
N GLU A 262 15.78 17.32 34.87
CA GLU A 262 16.73 16.47 35.58
C GLU A 262 16.47 14.97 35.33
N TYR A 263 15.20 14.57 35.34
CA TYR A 263 14.79 13.20 35.05
C TYR A 263 15.17 12.75 33.63
N ILE A 264 14.88 13.57 32.61
CA ILE A 264 15.26 13.28 31.22
C ILE A 264 16.79 13.23 31.08
N ASN A 265 17.50 14.19 31.67
CA ASN A 265 18.96 14.19 31.64
C ASN A 265 19.55 12.93 32.29
N ARG A 266 18.95 12.43 33.38
CA ARG A 266 19.35 11.18 34.03
C ARG A 266 19.13 9.95 33.15
N ILE A 267 18.06 9.89 32.37
CA ILE A 267 17.83 8.82 31.38
C ILE A 267 18.98 8.78 30.36
N PHE A 268 19.40 9.95 29.87
CA PHE A 268 20.54 10.09 28.95
C PHE A 268 21.91 10.10 29.65
N SER A 269 21.95 9.77 30.94
CA SER A 269 23.16 9.73 31.77
C SER A 269 24.00 11.03 31.71
N GLY A 270 23.33 12.19 31.70
CA GLY A 270 23.98 13.50 31.70
C GLY A 270 24.34 14.07 30.32
N ARG A 271 24.25 13.26 29.26
CA ARG A 271 24.67 13.65 27.89
C ARG A 271 23.86 14.80 27.31
N LEU A 272 22.61 14.96 27.74
CA LEU A 272 21.75 16.03 27.26
C LEU A 272 22.24 17.40 27.75
N ASN A 273 22.65 17.49 29.02
CA ASN A 273 23.29 18.69 29.56
C ASN A 273 24.64 18.99 28.88
N ILE A 274 25.46 17.95 28.60
CA ILE A 274 26.73 18.13 27.91
C ILE A 274 26.50 18.72 26.51
N THR A 275 25.67 18.06 25.69
CA THR A 275 25.35 18.53 24.33
C THR A 275 24.72 19.92 24.32
N HIS A 276 23.90 20.25 25.33
CA HIS A 276 23.31 21.57 25.48
C HIS A 276 24.37 22.65 25.74
N LYS A 277 25.33 22.41 26.64
CA LYS A 277 26.47 23.33 26.87
C LYS A 277 27.28 23.58 25.61
N TYR A 278 27.53 22.53 24.82
CA TYR A 278 28.15 22.70 23.51
C TYR A 278 27.28 23.53 22.55
N HIS A 279 25.95 23.33 22.55
CA HIS A 279 25.02 24.11 21.72
C HIS A 279 24.95 25.59 22.11
N GLU A 280 25.04 25.92 23.40
CA GLU A 280 25.07 27.32 23.86
C GLU A 280 26.42 27.99 23.58
N ALA A 281 27.52 27.26 23.77
CA ALA A 281 28.87 27.80 23.55
C ALA A 281 29.24 27.90 22.06
N LEU A 282 28.74 26.98 21.23
CA LEU A 282 29.06 26.90 19.82
C LEU A 282 27.84 27.28 18.97
N SER A 283 28.00 28.35 18.18
CA SER A 283 27.00 28.74 17.16
C SER A 283 26.73 27.63 16.13
N VAL A 284 25.63 27.72 15.39
CA VAL A 284 25.37 26.79 14.28
C VAL A 284 26.47 26.92 13.22
N SER A 285 27.26 25.87 13.01
CA SER A 285 28.27 25.84 11.94
C SER A 285 27.72 25.11 10.72
N LEU A 286 27.85 25.72 9.54
CA LEU A 286 27.50 25.07 8.28
C LEU A 286 28.59 24.11 7.79
N ILE A 287 29.84 24.35 8.18
CA ILE A 287 31.05 23.63 7.74
C ILE A 287 31.78 22.97 8.92
N PRO A 288 32.72 22.05 8.67
CA PRO A 288 33.49 21.40 9.74
C PRO A 288 34.26 22.40 10.62
N ARG A 289 34.36 22.09 11.91
CA ARG A 289 35.12 22.85 12.92
C ARG A 289 36.47 22.20 13.17
N THR A 290 37.47 23.01 13.49
CA THR A 290 38.80 22.50 13.84
C THR A 290 38.78 21.79 15.19
N SER A 291 39.64 20.77 15.34
CA SER A 291 39.81 20.06 16.63
C SER A 291 40.12 21.02 17.78
N ALA A 292 40.92 22.07 17.54
CA ALA A 292 41.26 23.08 18.54
C ALA A 292 40.03 23.78 19.15
N VAL A 293 38.99 24.04 18.36
CA VAL A 293 37.73 24.64 18.86
C VAL A 293 36.99 23.67 19.76
N MET A 294 36.98 22.38 19.40
CA MET A 294 36.33 21.33 20.18
C MET A 294 37.11 21.03 21.47
N ASP A 295 38.43 21.00 21.39
CA ASP A 295 39.34 20.77 22.51
C ASP A 295 39.26 21.90 23.54
N ALA A 296 39.07 23.16 23.11
CA ALA A 296 38.85 24.30 24.00
C ALA A 296 37.60 24.15 24.89
N HIS A 297 36.63 23.33 24.47
CA HIS A 297 35.36 23.11 25.18
C HIS A 297 35.25 21.70 25.80
N ARG A 298 36.33 20.89 25.77
CA ARG A 298 36.35 19.54 26.40
C ARG A 298 35.96 19.54 27.87
N GLY A 299 36.13 20.66 28.57
CA GLY A 299 35.69 20.83 29.97
C GLY A 299 34.20 20.59 30.21
N PHE A 300 33.37 20.57 29.16
CA PHE A 300 31.95 20.22 29.26
C PHE A 300 31.69 18.72 29.34
N GLY A 301 32.64 17.88 28.90
CA GLY A 301 32.50 16.43 28.75
C GLY A 301 32.54 15.96 27.29
N PHE A 302 32.47 14.66 27.08
CA PHE A 302 32.48 14.04 25.75
C PHE A 302 31.08 14.08 25.09
N ILE A 303 31.05 14.28 23.77
CA ILE A 303 29.81 14.32 22.97
C ILE A 303 29.44 12.88 22.57
N ASP A 304 28.97 12.12 23.54
CA ASP A 304 28.51 10.73 23.34
C ASP A 304 27.12 10.67 22.69
N ASN A 305 26.97 11.30 21.53
CA ASN A 305 25.77 11.25 20.68
C ASN A 305 26.24 11.48 19.24
N SER A 306 26.16 10.45 18.38
CA SER A 306 26.74 10.54 17.03
C SER A 306 26.06 11.59 16.16
N TYR A 307 24.76 11.84 16.33
CA TYR A 307 24.07 12.87 15.56
C TYR A 307 24.56 14.27 15.93
N MET A 308 24.76 14.51 17.23
CA MET A 308 25.31 15.77 17.72
C MET A 308 26.80 15.89 17.43
N SER A 309 27.57 14.79 17.52
CA SER A 309 29.00 14.77 17.20
C SER A 309 29.23 15.19 15.75
N VAL A 310 28.55 14.58 14.76
CA VAL A 310 28.66 15.03 13.35
C VAL A 310 28.19 16.48 13.17
N TYR A 311 27.13 16.89 13.85
CA TYR A 311 26.66 18.27 13.78
C TYR A 311 27.69 19.29 14.29
N PHE A 312 28.34 19.00 15.43
CA PHE A 312 29.33 19.90 16.03
C PHE A 312 30.70 19.82 15.34
N HIS A 313 31.20 18.63 15.02
CA HIS A 313 32.51 18.42 14.39
C HIS A 313 32.50 18.72 12.89
N ASP A 314 31.54 18.16 12.14
CA ASP A 314 31.53 18.22 10.67
C ASP A 314 30.59 19.29 10.10
N GLY A 315 29.72 19.86 10.93
CA GLY A 315 28.80 20.92 10.55
C GLY A 315 27.49 20.43 9.92
N LEU A 316 26.54 21.36 9.81
CA LEU A 316 25.15 21.07 9.42
C LEU A 316 25.04 20.48 8.00
N ILE A 317 25.84 20.94 7.04
CA ILE A 317 25.75 20.47 5.66
C ILE A 317 26.12 18.98 5.59
N VAL A 318 27.21 18.59 6.25
CA VAL A 318 27.69 17.20 6.27
C VAL A 318 26.68 16.32 7.02
N ALA A 319 26.19 16.78 8.17
CA ALA A 319 25.16 16.08 8.94
C ALA A 319 23.90 15.79 8.10
N LEU A 320 23.42 16.77 7.32
CA LEU A 320 22.26 16.60 6.44
C LEU A 320 22.55 15.63 5.28
N ILE A 321 23.73 15.69 4.67
CA ILE A 321 24.12 14.76 3.59
C ILE A 321 24.14 13.33 4.11
N VAL A 322 24.80 13.08 5.24
CA VAL A 322 24.88 11.75 5.86
C VAL A 322 23.48 11.24 6.20
N LEU A 323 22.64 12.09 6.81
CA LEU A 323 21.28 11.73 7.18
C LEU A 323 20.40 11.39 5.96
N VAL A 324 20.50 12.18 4.89
CA VAL A 324 19.79 11.93 3.63
C VAL A 324 20.25 10.62 2.99
N LEU A 325 21.55 10.34 2.96
CA LEU A 325 22.10 9.09 2.43
C LEU A 325 21.57 7.87 3.19
N ILE A 326 21.55 7.93 4.53
CA ILE A 326 21.00 6.85 5.36
C ILE A 326 19.49 6.69 5.11
N CYS A 327 18.73 7.78 5.02
CA CYS A 327 17.29 7.72 4.74
C CYS A 327 16.99 7.11 3.36
N ILE A 328 17.75 7.48 2.32
CA ILE A 328 17.62 6.89 0.98
C ILE A 328 17.99 5.42 1.01
N SER A 329 19.03 5.03 1.75
CA SER A 329 19.43 3.64 1.95
C SER A 329 18.31 2.83 2.62
N ASN A 330 17.78 3.31 3.75
CA ASN A 330 16.68 2.67 4.48
C ASN A 330 15.45 2.50 3.59
N TYR A 331 15.11 3.51 2.80
CA TYR A 331 14.01 3.44 1.84
C TYR A 331 14.26 2.43 0.71
N SER A 332 15.51 2.32 0.24
CA SER A 332 15.92 1.33 -0.75
C SER A 332 15.81 -0.10 -0.20
N LEU A 333 16.31 -0.34 1.01
CA LEU A 333 16.18 -1.63 1.72
C LEU A 333 14.71 -1.97 1.99
N PHE A 334 13.90 -0.98 2.34
CA PHE A 334 12.45 -1.13 2.50
C PHE A 334 11.78 -1.61 1.20
N LYS A 335 12.11 -1.00 0.06
CA LYS A 335 11.60 -1.42 -1.26
C LYS A 335 12.05 -2.84 -1.64
N LYS A 336 13.23 -3.27 -1.19
CA LYS A 336 13.79 -4.60 -1.44
C LYS A 336 13.33 -5.67 -0.44
N HIS A 337 12.48 -5.33 0.53
CA HIS A 337 12.01 -6.25 1.57
C HIS A 337 13.14 -6.81 2.48
N CYS A 338 14.21 -6.04 2.69
CA CYS A 338 15.36 -6.38 3.55
C CYS A 338 15.06 -6.01 5.01
N TYR A 339 14.14 -6.76 5.64
CA TYR A 339 13.58 -6.40 6.95
C TYR A 339 14.53 -6.65 8.11
N LYS A 340 15.28 -7.75 8.05
CA LYS A 340 16.27 -8.09 9.09
C LYS A 340 17.31 -6.96 9.19
N GLU A 341 17.78 -6.44 8.05
CA GLU A 341 18.70 -5.31 8.00
C GLU A 341 18.12 -4.05 8.65
N LEU A 342 16.87 -3.70 8.32
CA LEU A 342 16.20 -2.51 8.88
C LEU A 342 16.04 -2.58 10.40
N VAL A 343 15.82 -3.77 10.97
CA VAL A 343 15.75 -3.95 12.44
C VAL A 343 17.07 -3.60 13.10
N PHE A 344 18.19 -4.06 12.54
CA PHE A 344 19.51 -3.72 13.09
C PHE A 344 19.89 -2.27 12.84
N ILE A 345 19.60 -1.70 11.66
CA ILE A 345 19.80 -0.27 11.41
C ILE A 345 19.01 0.58 12.42
N ALA A 346 17.75 0.24 12.67
CA ALA A 346 16.93 0.95 13.66
C ALA A 346 17.48 0.83 15.09
N SER A 347 17.96 -0.36 15.45
CA SER A 347 18.59 -0.60 16.75
C SER A 347 19.84 0.27 16.95
N PHE A 348 20.72 0.31 15.95
CA PHE A 348 21.92 1.15 15.98
C PHE A 348 21.60 2.66 15.83
N SER A 349 20.44 3.02 15.26
CA SER A 349 19.99 4.41 15.19
C SER A 349 19.58 4.96 16.56
N VAL A 350 18.94 4.14 17.40
CA VAL A 350 18.67 4.48 18.80
C VAL A 350 19.98 4.56 19.58
N TYR A 351 20.90 3.63 19.29
CA TYR A 351 22.21 3.62 19.90
C TYR A 351 23.03 4.90 19.66
N ALA A 352 22.92 5.48 18.46
CA ALA A 352 23.56 6.74 18.09
C ALA A 352 23.13 7.95 18.94
N MET A 353 22.04 7.84 19.71
CA MET A 353 21.64 8.90 20.64
C MET A 353 22.44 8.91 21.94
N MET A 354 23.14 7.81 22.26
CA MET A 354 23.84 7.61 23.54
C MET A 354 25.33 7.29 23.39
N GLU A 355 25.82 7.10 22.16
CA GLU A 355 27.23 6.82 21.87
C GLU A 355 27.67 7.49 20.57
N GLU A 356 28.97 7.71 20.42
CA GLU A 356 29.57 8.42 19.28
C GLU A 356 29.85 7.50 18.06
N PHE A 357 30.10 6.21 18.29
CA PHE A 357 30.63 5.28 17.27
C PHE A 357 29.67 4.69 16.20
N PRO A 358 28.33 4.83 16.24
CA PRO A 358 27.42 4.22 15.25
C PRO A 358 27.60 4.59 13.77
N LEU A 359 28.37 5.62 13.41
CA LEU A 359 28.73 5.89 12.01
C LEU A 359 30.03 5.19 11.57
N ASN A 360 30.79 4.65 12.53
CA ASN A 360 31.96 3.85 12.24
C ASN A 360 31.53 2.47 11.69
N PRO A 361 31.87 2.12 10.44
CA PRO A 361 31.39 0.89 9.80
C PRO A 361 31.90 -0.39 10.45
N VAL A 362 32.91 -0.31 11.31
CA VAL A 362 33.49 -1.45 12.03
C VAL A 362 32.77 -1.73 13.35
N VAL A 363 32.24 -0.67 13.97
CA VAL A 363 31.45 -0.77 15.22
C VAL A 363 29.97 -0.98 14.88
N ASN A 364 29.47 -0.31 13.85
CA ASN A 364 28.15 -0.53 13.27
C ASN A 364 28.28 -1.09 11.85
N PRO A 365 28.39 -2.42 11.68
CA PRO A 365 28.44 -3.06 10.36
C PRO A 365 27.27 -2.67 9.45
N PHE A 366 26.09 -2.41 10.01
CA PHE A 366 24.88 -2.15 9.24
C PHE A 366 24.88 -0.80 8.51
N ILE A 367 25.74 0.16 8.91
CA ILE A 367 25.89 1.43 8.18
C ILE A 367 26.47 1.23 6.78
N MET A 368 27.21 0.14 6.55
CA MET A 368 27.74 -0.26 5.24
C MET A 368 26.64 -0.50 4.21
N LEU A 369 25.40 -0.79 4.66
CA LEU A 369 24.26 -0.98 3.77
C LEU A 369 23.90 0.28 2.98
N THR A 370 24.41 1.46 3.37
CA THR A 370 24.35 2.69 2.56
C THR A 370 24.95 2.54 1.16
N ALA A 371 25.85 1.57 0.95
CA ALA A 371 26.38 1.18 -0.35
C ALA A 371 25.29 0.79 -1.37
N VAL A 372 24.09 0.40 -0.92
CA VAL A 372 22.94 0.10 -1.79
C VAL A 372 22.52 1.30 -2.65
N VAL A 373 22.83 2.53 -2.22
CA VAL A 373 22.57 3.76 -2.96
C VAL A 373 23.46 3.86 -4.21
N ILE A 374 24.71 3.42 -4.08
CA ILE A 374 25.75 3.48 -5.12
C ILE A 374 25.68 2.26 -6.05
N TYR A 375 25.59 1.06 -5.46
CA TYR A 375 25.76 -0.22 -6.18
C TYR A 375 24.44 -0.98 -6.39
N LYS A 376 23.35 -0.25 -6.67
CA LYS A 376 21.93 -0.67 -6.74
C LYS A 376 21.59 -2.13 -7.12
N ALA A 377 22.40 -2.82 -7.93
CA ALA A 377 22.16 -4.17 -8.45
C ALA A 377 23.17 -5.28 -8.02
N SER A 378 24.41 -4.98 -7.62
CA SER A 378 25.44 -6.01 -7.34
C SER A 378 25.48 -6.53 -5.90
N PHE A 379 24.69 -5.93 -5.01
CA PHE A 379 24.70 -6.27 -3.60
C PHE A 379 23.70 -7.42 -3.36
N SER A 380 24.20 -8.66 -3.31
CA SER A 380 23.40 -9.86 -3.02
C SER A 380 23.03 -9.87 -1.54
N ILE A 381 21.87 -9.29 -1.21
CA ILE A 381 21.20 -9.55 0.08
C ILE A 381 20.44 -10.86 -0.07
N GLU A 382 21.13 -11.95 -0.42
CA GLU A 382 20.44 -13.22 -0.69
C GLU A 382 19.88 -13.83 0.60
N ARG A 383 18.66 -14.37 0.46
CA ARG A 383 18.11 -15.33 1.41
C ARG A 383 18.80 -16.66 1.15
N PRO A 384 19.42 -17.31 2.15
CA PRO A 384 19.92 -18.66 1.95
C PRO A 384 18.74 -19.57 1.57
N GLY A 385 18.94 -20.35 0.52
CA GLY A 385 17.99 -21.32 0.02
C GLY A 385 17.52 -22.27 1.12
N ASN A 386 16.22 -22.52 1.15
CA ASN A 386 15.71 -23.73 1.80
C ASN A 386 16.03 -24.90 0.87
N GLY A 387 17.14 -25.59 1.16
CA GLY A 387 17.32 -26.98 0.80
C GLY A 387 16.15 -27.79 1.35
N THR A 388 15.54 -28.57 0.45
CA THR A 388 14.96 -29.89 0.70
C THR A 388 14.42 -30.16 2.12
N GLU A 389 13.20 -29.72 2.38
CA GLU A 389 12.31 -30.45 3.27
C GLU A 389 11.00 -30.71 2.53
N LYS A 390 10.76 -31.99 2.25
CA LYS A 390 9.53 -32.54 1.68
C LYS A 390 8.36 -32.27 2.64
N THR A 391 7.83 -31.06 2.63
CA THR A 391 6.44 -30.84 3.03
C THR A 391 5.60 -31.04 1.77
N LYS A 392 4.78 -32.10 1.77
CA LYS A 392 3.74 -32.33 0.76
C LYS A 392 2.81 -31.12 0.74
N VAL A 393 3.12 -30.15 -0.10
CA VAL A 393 2.14 -29.19 -0.61
C VAL A 393 1.31 -29.97 -1.63
N PRO A 394 -0.03 -30.03 -1.52
CA PRO A 394 -0.84 -30.63 -2.57
C PRO A 394 -0.53 -29.90 -3.87
N GLN A 395 -0.12 -30.64 -4.90
CA GLN A 395 0.00 -30.12 -6.24
C GLN A 395 -1.36 -29.53 -6.66
N THR A 396 -1.49 -28.22 -6.60
CA THR A 396 -2.60 -27.52 -7.24
C THR A 396 -2.37 -27.62 -8.74
N LYS A 397 -3.22 -28.42 -9.39
CA LYS A 397 -3.27 -28.57 -10.84
C LYS A 397 -3.30 -27.18 -11.49
N VAL A 398 -2.38 -26.98 -12.42
CA VAL A 398 -2.48 -25.90 -13.41
C VAL A 398 -3.78 -26.12 -14.19
N PRO A 399 -4.67 -25.12 -14.34
CA PRO A 399 -5.86 -25.31 -15.16
C PRO A 399 -5.43 -25.46 -16.62
N GLN A 400 -5.60 -26.66 -17.16
CA GLN A 400 -5.72 -26.87 -18.60
C GLN A 400 -7.08 -26.30 -19.02
N THR A 401 -7.07 -25.35 -19.97
CA THR A 401 -8.15 -24.92 -20.88
C THR A 401 -9.54 -25.54 -20.64
N LYS A 402 -10.15 -25.25 -19.49
CA LYS A 402 -11.51 -25.64 -19.14
C LYS A 402 -12.24 -24.39 -18.63
N VAL A 403 -13.47 -24.25 -19.09
CA VAL A 403 -14.48 -23.34 -18.55
C VAL A 403 -14.45 -23.43 -17.02
N PRO A 404 -14.39 -22.30 -16.30
CA PRO A 404 -14.28 -22.31 -14.84
C PRO A 404 -15.45 -23.09 -14.23
N GLN A 405 -15.15 -24.09 -13.41
CA GLN A 405 -16.17 -24.94 -12.79
C GLN A 405 -16.70 -24.30 -11.50
N THR A 406 -15.86 -23.55 -10.78
CA THR A 406 -16.25 -22.85 -9.54
C THR A 406 -16.00 -21.35 -9.65
N VAL A 407 -17.06 -20.56 -9.48
CA VAL A 407 -17.03 -19.09 -9.53
C VAL A 407 -17.36 -18.51 -8.16
N LEU A 408 -16.51 -17.62 -7.65
CA LEU A 408 -16.79 -16.85 -6.43
C LEU A 408 -17.34 -15.47 -6.79
N ILE A 409 -18.63 -15.25 -6.56
CA ILE A 409 -19.28 -13.96 -6.70
C ILE A 409 -19.08 -13.14 -5.42
N ILE A 410 -18.60 -11.91 -5.56
CA ILE A 410 -18.42 -10.97 -4.47
C ILE A 410 -19.34 -9.77 -4.68
N HIS A 411 -20.23 -9.55 -3.72
CA HIS A 411 -21.20 -8.46 -3.76
C HIS A 411 -21.35 -7.80 -2.39
N ASN A 412 -21.64 -6.49 -2.37
CA ASN A 412 -21.98 -5.77 -1.15
C ASN A 412 -23.40 -5.21 -1.30
N GLU A 413 -24.32 -5.69 -0.47
CA GLU A 413 -25.72 -5.32 -0.53
C GLU A 413 -25.91 -3.88 -0.07
N TYR A 414 -26.67 -3.13 -0.87
CA TYR A 414 -27.08 -1.78 -0.50
C TYR A 414 -28.16 -1.82 0.58
N ARG A 415 -28.33 -0.67 1.27
CA ARG A 415 -29.41 -0.50 2.26
C ARG A 415 -30.80 -0.56 1.61
N ILE A 416 -30.89 -0.08 0.37
CA ILE A 416 -32.07 -0.09 -0.47
C ILE A 416 -31.70 -0.93 -1.68
N ALA A 417 -32.44 -2.01 -1.92
CA ALA A 417 -32.22 -2.88 -3.06
C ALA A 417 -32.27 -2.09 -4.36
N GLY A 418 -31.23 -2.19 -5.17
CA GLY A 418 -31.10 -1.48 -6.45
C GLY A 418 -30.92 -2.43 -7.64
N GLY A 419 -30.75 -1.85 -8.82
CA GLY A 419 -30.50 -2.63 -10.05
C GLY A 419 -29.23 -3.49 -9.96
N GLU A 420 -28.19 -3.05 -9.25
CA GLU A 420 -26.95 -3.83 -9.06
C GLU A 420 -27.19 -5.14 -8.30
N ASP A 421 -28.08 -5.13 -7.29
CA ASP A 421 -28.42 -6.32 -6.51
C ASP A 421 -29.17 -7.35 -7.36
N THR A 422 -30.09 -6.86 -8.21
CA THR A 422 -30.85 -7.69 -9.16
C THR A 422 -29.93 -8.32 -10.19
N VAL A 423 -28.97 -7.55 -10.73
CA VAL A 423 -28.01 -8.06 -11.72
C VAL A 423 -27.07 -9.09 -11.10
N ALA A 424 -26.59 -8.88 -9.88
CA ALA A 424 -25.76 -9.87 -9.19
C ALA A 424 -26.52 -11.18 -8.94
N ALA A 425 -27.80 -11.10 -8.57
CA ALA A 425 -28.66 -12.27 -8.39
C ALA A 425 -28.97 -12.98 -9.73
N ASN A 426 -29.22 -12.22 -10.80
CA ASN A 426 -29.42 -12.79 -12.13
C ASN A 426 -28.17 -13.54 -12.61
N GLU A 427 -26.98 -12.97 -12.40
CA GLU A 427 -25.69 -13.58 -12.77
C GLU A 427 -25.41 -14.85 -11.94
N GLU A 428 -25.72 -14.83 -10.63
CA GLU A 428 -25.66 -16.00 -9.75
C GLU A 428 -26.54 -17.13 -10.27
N LYS A 429 -27.81 -16.83 -10.58
CA LYS A 429 -28.77 -17.78 -11.12
C LYS A 429 -28.34 -18.34 -12.48
N LEU A 430 -27.89 -17.47 -13.39
CA LEU A 430 -27.49 -17.85 -14.74
C LEU A 430 -26.33 -18.86 -14.72
N LEU A 431 -25.31 -18.61 -13.91
CA LEU A 431 -24.16 -19.50 -13.77
C LEU A 431 -24.57 -20.84 -13.14
N ALA A 432 -25.46 -20.83 -12.14
CA ALA A 432 -25.94 -22.06 -11.51
C ALA A 432 -26.74 -22.94 -12.48
N GLU A 433 -27.62 -22.34 -13.31
CA GLU A 433 -28.42 -23.05 -14.32
C GLU A 433 -27.55 -23.72 -15.39
N HIS A 434 -26.37 -23.15 -15.68
CA HIS A 434 -25.41 -23.72 -16.62
C HIS A 434 -24.38 -24.66 -15.96
N GLY A 435 -24.66 -25.14 -14.75
CA GLY A 435 -23.89 -26.18 -14.06
C GLY A 435 -22.62 -25.70 -13.38
N HIS A 436 -22.39 -24.39 -13.26
CA HIS A 436 -21.26 -23.87 -12.48
C HIS A 436 -21.53 -23.96 -10.98
N ARG A 437 -20.50 -24.26 -10.20
CA ARG A 437 -20.56 -24.15 -8.75
C ARG A 437 -20.35 -22.69 -8.33
N VAL A 438 -21.44 -22.01 -7.99
CA VAL A 438 -21.40 -20.59 -7.59
C VAL A 438 -21.31 -20.47 -6.08
N ILE A 439 -20.32 -19.71 -5.61
CA ILE A 439 -20.14 -19.37 -4.20
C ILE A 439 -20.32 -17.88 -4.07
N VAL A 440 -21.05 -17.44 -3.05
CA VAL A 440 -21.41 -16.04 -2.91
C VAL A 440 -20.88 -15.49 -1.59
N TYR A 441 -20.08 -14.44 -1.69
CA TYR A 441 -19.65 -13.64 -0.55
C TYR A 441 -20.43 -12.32 -0.55
N LYS A 442 -21.42 -12.22 0.35
CA LYS A 442 -22.25 -11.03 0.56
C LYS A 442 -21.91 -10.37 1.90
N ARG A 443 -21.89 -9.03 1.90
CA ARG A 443 -21.82 -8.17 3.09
C ARG A 443 -22.96 -7.18 3.01
N SER A 444 -23.56 -6.82 4.15
CA SER A 444 -24.64 -5.83 4.17
C SER A 444 -24.17 -4.53 4.80
N ASN A 445 -24.46 -3.40 4.15
CA ASN A 445 -24.20 -2.08 4.74
C ASN A 445 -25.06 -1.80 5.99
N LYS A 446 -26.04 -2.66 6.33
CA LYS A 446 -26.76 -2.62 7.63
C LYS A 446 -25.83 -2.97 8.81
N GLU A 447 -24.71 -3.65 8.58
CA GLU A 447 -23.69 -3.90 9.61
C GLU A 447 -23.11 -2.59 10.21
N LEU A 448 -23.18 -1.48 9.46
CA LEU A 448 -22.69 -0.16 9.89
C LEU A 448 -23.53 0.45 11.03
N ASP A 449 -24.79 0.05 11.17
CA ASP A 449 -25.68 0.56 12.24
C ASP A 449 -25.25 0.06 13.62
N ASN A 450 -24.58 -1.10 13.67
CA ASN A 450 -24.07 -1.71 14.89
C ASN A 450 -22.68 -1.18 15.29
N TYR A 451 -22.12 -0.19 14.57
CA TYR A 451 -20.79 0.34 14.87
C TYR A 451 -20.90 1.54 15.82
N THR A 452 -20.37 1.40 17.04
CA THR A 452 -20.22 2.50 18.02
C THR A 452 -18.73 2.85 18.26
N GLY A 453 -18.45 4.11 18.55
CA GLY A 453 -17.12 4.63 18.94
C GLY A 453 -15.98 4.31 17.95
N ILE A 454 -15.00 3.52 18.42
CA ILE A 454 -13.75 3.17 17.73
C ILE A 454 -13.98 2.49 16.37
N LYS A 455 -15.05 1.68 16.24
CA LYS A 455 -15.36 1.02 14.95
C LYS A 455 -15.77 2.02 13.87
N LYS A 456 -16.44 3.11 14.23
CA LYS A 456 -16.74 4.22 13.30
C LYS A 456 -15.47 5.00 12.93
N LEU A 457 -14.56 5.20 13.88
CA LEU A 457 -13.26 5.86 13.65
C LEU A 457 -12.37 5.06 12.66
N LEU A 458 -12.46 3.72 12.68
CA LEU A 458 -11.65 2.83 11.82
C LEU A 458 -12.23 2.59 10.41
N LEU A 459 -13.46 3.03 10.13
CA LEU A 459 -14.13 2.88 8.82
C LEU A 459 -13.28 3.37 7.62
N PRO A 460 -12.57 4.51 7.71
CA PRO A 460 -11.68 4.95 6.63
C PRO A 460 -10.61 3.91 6.27
N PHE A 461 -10.03 3.25 7.28
CA PHE A 461 -8.95 2.28 7.08
C PHE A 461 -9.49 0.95 6.53
N THR A 462 -10.63 0.48 7.02
CA THR A 462 -11.27 -0.74 6.50
C THR A 462 -11.82 -0.55 5.09
N SER A 463 -12.21 0.67 4.71
CA SER A 463 -12.64 1.02 3.35
C SER A 463 -11.48 0.97 2.35
N VAL A 464 -10.26 1.34 2.77
CA VAL A 464 -9.04 1.19 1.97
C VAL A 464 -8.63 -0.27 1.86
N PHE A 465 -8.59 -0.99 2.99
CA PHE A 465 -8.26 -2.40 2.98
C PHE A 465 -8.90 -3.15 4.16
N SER A 466 -9.96 -3.91 3.88
CA SER A 466 -10.64 -4.75 4.85
C SER A 466 -9.87 -6.06 5.05
N LEU A 467 -9.16 -6.15 6.18
CA LEU A 467 -8.40 -7.34 6.55
C LEU A 467 -9.30 -8.57 6.76
N ARG A 468 -10.53 -8.32 7.22
CA ARG A 468 -11.56 -9.33 7.45
C ARG A 468 -12.02 -9.93 6.12
N SER A 469 -12.44 -9.09 5.18
CA SER A 469 -12.86 -9.53 3.85
C SER A 469 -11.74 -10.22 3.09
N TYR A 470 -10.50 -9.75 3.21
CA TYR A 470 -9.33 -10.44 2.67
C TYR A 470 -9.20 -11.89 3.20
N ARG A 471 -9.32 -12.09 4.52
CA ARG A 471 -9.15 -13.42 5.13
C ARG A 471 -10.30 -14.35 4.77
N GLU A 472 -11.53 -13.86 4.84
CA GLU A 472 -12.73 -14.65 4.53
C GLU A 472 -12.74 -15.04 3.05
N VAL A 473 -12.50 -14.10 2.13
CA VAL A 473 -12.43 -14.40 0.69
C VAL A 473 -11.27 -15.33 0.37
N LYS A 474 -10.09 -15.13 0.96
CA LYS A 474 -8.95 -16.04 0.78
C LYS A 474 -9.30 -17.47 1.21
N LYS A 475 -9.94 -17.62 2.38
CA LYS A 475 -10.39 -18.92 2.88
C LYS A 475 -11.42 -19.54 1.96
N LEU A 476 -12.41 -18.77 1.49
CA LEU A 476 -13.39 -19.27 0.52
C LEU A 476 -12.73 -19.75 -0.77
N ILE A 477 -11.72 -19.04 -1.27
CA ILE A 477 -10.98 -19.45 -2.47
C ILE A 477 -10.23 -20.77 -2.25
N GLU A 478 -9.53 -20.90 -1.12
CA GLU A 478 -8.72 -22.08 -0.79
C GLU A 478 -9.59 -23.31 -0.49
N ASP A 479 -10.64 -23.16 0.31
CA ASP A 479 -11.52 -24.26 0.75
C ASP A 479 -12.37 -24.81 -0.41
N ASN A 480 -12.63 -23.98 -1.42
CA ASN A 480 -13.55 -24.32 -2.50
C ASN A 480 -12.92 -24.46 -3.89
N TYR A 481 -11.59 -24.36 -4.01
CA TYR A 481 -10.89 -24.47 -5.28
C TYR A 481 -11.50 -23.55 -6.36
N VAL A 482 -11.63 -22.26 -6.03
CA VAL A 482 -12.26 -21.28 -6.93
C VAL A 482 -11.38 -21.03 -8.17
N ASP A 483 -12.00 -21.07 -9.35
CA ASP A 483 -11.32 -20.86 -10.64
C ASP A 483 -11.30 -19.38 -11.06
N VAL A 484 -12.37 -18.63 -10.77
CA VAL A 484 -12.51 -17.19 -11.08
C VAL A 484 -13.21 -16.48 -9.93
N VAL A 485 -12.72 -15.28 -9.59
CA VAL A 485 -13.40 -14.36 -8.67
C VAL A 485 -14.09 -13.26 -9.47
N HIS A 486 -15.42 -13.19 -9.38
CA HIS A 486 -16.25 -12.20 -10.06
C HIS A 486 -16.83 -11.19 -9.08
N VAL A 487 -16.38 -9.95 -9.18
CA VAL A 487 -16.71 -8.88 -8.25
C VAL A 487 -17.71 -7.92 -8.89
N HIS A 488 -18.88 -7.78 -8.26
CA HIS A 488 -19.90 -6.81 -8.66
C HIS A 488 -19.68 -5.49 -7.91
N ASN A 489 -19.38 -5.54 -6.62
CA ASN A 489 -19.16 -4.34 -5.82
C ASN A 489 -18.20 -4.58 -4.65
N THR A 490 -17.28 -3.64 -4.41
CA THR A 490 -16.33 -3.68 -3.29
C THR A 490 -16.64 -2.68 -2.17
N LEU A 491 -17.67 -1.84 -2.28
CA LEU A 491 -17.82 -0.65 -1.43
C LEU A 491 -19.05 -0.77 -0.53
N THR A 492 -19.00 -0.57 0.80
CA THR A 492 -17.91 -0.01 1.63
C THR A 492 -17.14 -1.05 2.46
N LEU A 493 -17.76 -2.20 2.78
CA LEU A 493 -17.25 -3.16 3.76
C LEU A 493 -16.30 -4.22 3.18
N VAL A 494 -16.46 -4.54 1.89
CA VAL A 494 -15.70 -5.58 1.20
C VAL A 494 -14.29 -5.09 0.85
N SER A 495 -14.16 -3.82 0.46
CA SER A 495 -12.96 -3.10 0.01
C SER A 495 -12.23 -3.74 -1.20
N PRO A 496 -11.27 -3.05 -1.84
CA PRO A 496 -10.40 -3.66 -2.85
C PRO A 496 -9.50 -4.80 -2.32
N SER A 497 -9.53 -5.12 -1.03
CA SER A 497 -8.75 -6.21 -0.43
C SER A 497 -9.09 -7.59 -1.00
N VAL A 498 -10.31 -7.78 -1.51
CA VAL A 498 -10.73 -9.03 -2.16
C VAL A 498 -9.96 -9.34 -3.44
N TYR A 499 -9.55 -8.30 -4.19
CA TYR A 499 -8.66 -8.49 -5.35
C TYR A 499 -7.32 -9.09 -4.91
N TYR A 500 -6.78 -8.58 -3.81
CA TYR A 500 -5.51 -9.07 -3.26
C TYR A 500 -5.61 -10.48 -2.68
N ALA A 501 -6.79 -10.88 -2.17
CA ALA A 501 -7.03 -12.25 -1.75
C ALA A 501 -6.93 -13.20 -2.95
N ALA A 502 -7.60 -12.86 -4.06
CA ALA A 502 -7.54 -13.62 -5.30
C ALA A 502 -6.13 -13.65 -5.92
N PHE A 503 -5.44 -12.50 -5.99
CA PHE A 503 -4.05 -12.42 -6.46
C PHE A 503 -3.12 -13.33 -5.63
N ARG A 504 -3.33 -13.39 -4.31
CA ARG A 504 -2.51 -14.23 -3.43
C ARG A 504 -2.73 -15.72 -3.66
N CYS A 505 -3.97 -16.11 -3.98
CA CYS A 505 -4.35 -17.47 -4.32
C CYS A 505 -4.07 -17.82 -5.78
N ASN A 506 -3.50 -16.90 -6.56
CA ASN A 506 -3.26 -17.05 -8.00
C ASN A 506 -4.53 -17.39 -8.81
N VAL A 507 -5.65 -16.77 -8.43
CA VAL A 507 -6.95 -16.88 -9.09
C VAL A 507 -7.23 -15.57 -9.85
N PRO A 508 -7.63 -15.63 -11.13
CA PRO A 508 -7.99 -14.44 -11.89
C PRO A 508 -9.22 -13.72 -11.30
N VAL A 509 -9.24 -12.40 -11.50
CA VAL A 509 -10.31 -11.51 -11.02
C VAL A 509 -10.95 -10.79 -12.19
N VAL A 510 -12.28 -10.75 -12.19
CA VAL A 510 -13.08 -9.90 -13.07
C VAL A 510 -14.00 -8.99 -12.25
N GLN A 511 -14.05 -7.70 -12.60
CA GLN A 511 -14.90 -6.69 -11.97
C GLN A 511 -15.93 -6.19 -12.99
N THR A 512 -17.21 -6.27 -12.67
CA THR A 512 -18.27 -5.64 -13.49
C THR A 512 -18.50 -4.20 -13.04
N MET A 513 -18.56 -3.27 -13.99
CA MET A 513 -18.77 -1.85 -13.70
C MET A 513 -20.25 -1.48 -13.66
N HIS A 514 -20.84 -1.51 -12.47
CA HIS A 514 -22.23 -1.08 -12.27
C HIS A 514 -22.41 0.43 -12.05
N ASN A 515 -21.31 1.15 -11.81
CA ASN A 515 -21.28 2.60 -11.62
C ASN A 515 -19.90 3.18 -12.00
N PHE A 516 -19.79 4.50 -12.11
CA PHE A 516 -18.55 5.19 -12.50
C PHE A 516 -17.61 5.44 -11.31
N ARG A 517 -17.72 4.67 -10.21
CA ARG A 517 -16.95 4.91 -8.98
C ARG A 517 -15.44 4.79 -9.18
N LEU A 518 -15.01 3.93 -10.09
CA LEU A 518 -13.60 3.80 -10.45
C LEU A 518 -13.01 5.10 -11.00
N LEU A 519 -13.85 6.02 -11.49
CA LEU A 519 -13.47 7.32 -12.04
C LEU A 519 -13.79 8.48 -11.09
N CYS A 520 -14.98 8.48 -10.50
CA CYS A 520 -15.52 9.56 -9.68
C CYS A 520 -15.93 9.04 -8.28
N PRO A 521 -15.47 9.65 -7.16
CA PRO A 521 -15.88 9.26 -5.82
C PRO A 521 -17.40 9.22 -5.58
N GLY A 522 -18.16 10.08 -6.27
CA GLY A 522 -19.63 10.11 -6.25
C GLY A 522 -20.29 8.98 -7.04
N GLY A 523 -19.61 8.40 -8.03
CA GLY A 523 -20.06 7.21 -8.77
C GLY A 523 -21.09 7.44 -9.88
N SER A 524 -21.69 8.63 -10.00
CA SER A 524 -22.74 8.97 -10.97
C SER A 524 -22.35 10.03 -12.02
N PHE A 525 -21.19 10.69 -11.85
CA PHE A 525 -20.82 11.90 -12.63
C PHE A 525 -21.89 13.01 -12.59
N PHE A 526 -22.64 13.10 -11.48
CA PHE A 526 -23.66 14.12 -11.27
C PHE A 526 -23.21 15.08 -10.16
N MET A 527 -23.43 16.38 -10.37
CA MET A 527 -23.14 17.45 -9.43
C MET A 527 -24.35 18.37 -9.31
N GLU A 528 -24.61 18.85 -8.09
CA GLU A 528 -25.63 19.86 -7.83
C GLU A 528 -24.93 21.14 -7.36
N ASP A 529 -25.06 22.20 -8.16
CA ASP A 529 -24.57 23.54 -7.81
C ASP A 529 -25.78 24.48 -7.76
N GLU A 530 -25.93 25.23 -6.66
CA GLU A 530 -27.01 26.23 -6.48
C GLU A 530 -28.44 25.70 -6.69
N GLY A 531 -28.65 24.41 -6.46
CA GLY A 531 -29.95 23.73 -6.63
C GLY A 531 -30.16 23.09 -8.00
N ASN A 532 -29.31 23.37 -8.99
CA ASN A 532 -29.37 22.83 -10.34
C ASN A 532 -28.41 21.65 -10.54
N GLY A 533 -28.95 20.52 -11.00
CA GLY A 533 -28.19 19.31 -11.29
C GLY A 533 -27.61 19.30 -12.70
N HIS A 534 -26.35 18.90 -12.85
CA HIS A 534 -25.72 18.76 -14.16
C HIS A 534 -24.67 17.65 -14.18
N ILE A 535 -24.26 17.25 -15.39
CA ILE A 535 -23.20 16.27 -15.61
C ILE A 535 -21.84 16.90 -15.30
N CYS A 536 -21.02 16.22 -14.51
CA CYS A 536 -19.69 16.68 -14.12
C CYS A 536 -18.62 15.60 -14.33
N GLU A 537 -17.66 15.86 -15.21
CA GLU A 537 -16.54 14.95 -15.52
C GLU A 537 -15.18 15.42 -14.96
N GLN A 538 -15.18 16.43 -14.08
CA GLN A 538 -13.96 17.08 -13.60
C GLN A 538 -12.96 16.12 -12.94
N CYS A 539 -13.42 15.01 -12.35
CA CYS A 539 -12.54 14.01 -11.73
C CYS A 539 -11.59 13.33 -12.74
N VAL A 540 -12.01 13.22 -14.00
CA VAL A 540 -11.23 12.60 -15.07
C VAL A 540 -10.21 13.59 -15.63
N SER A 541 -10.61 14.86 -15.82
CA SER A 541 -9.76 15.89 -16.43
C SER A 541 -8.85 16.61 -15.44
N LYS A 542 -9.34 16.95 -14.25
CA LYS A 542 -8.65 17.77 -13.23
C LYS A 542 -8.16 16.95 -12.03
N GLY A 543 -8.50 15.66 -11.96
CA GLY A 543 -8.13 14.76 -10.88
C GLY A 543 -9.09 14.77 -9.68
N LEU A 544 -8.83 13.90 -8.69
CA LEU A 544 -9.78 13.59 -7.61
C LEU A 544 -9.96 14.70 -6.55
N SER A 545 -9.17 15.77 -6.59
CA SER A 545 -9.27 16.88 -5.63
C SER A 545 -10.55 17.70 -5.80
N CYS A 546 -11.11 17.77 -7.01
CA CYS A 546 -12.38 18.46 -7.26
C CYS A 546 -13.54 17.81 -6.49
N ALA A 547 -13.55 16.48 -6.41
CA ALA A 547 -14.57 15.76 -5.64
C ALA A 547 -14.52 16.13 -4.15
N VAL A 548 -13.33 16.23 -3.58
CA VAL A 548 -13.13 16.60 -2.17
C VAL A 548 -13.61 18.03 -1.91
N ARG A 549 -13.31 18.96 -2.83
CA ARG A 549 -13.76 20.36 -2.75
C ARG A 549 -15.29 20.46 -2.67
N ASN A 550 -15.96 19.69 -3.51
CA ASN A 550 -17.42 19.74 -3.69
C ASN A 550 -18.17 18.70 -2.84
N SER A 551 -17.49 18.01 -1.90
CA SER A 551 -18.10 17.02 -1.00
C SER A 551 -18.91 15.92 -1.72
N CYS A 552 -18.46 15.49 -2.91
CA CYS A 552 -19.27 14.70 -3.84
C CYS A 552 -19.69 13.30 -3.36
N TYR A 553 -19.20 12.82 -2.21
CA TYR A 553 -19.64 11.56 -1.63
C TYR A 553 -20.49 11.81 -0.37
N ARG A 554 -21.79 11.50 -0.47
CA ARG A 554 -22.79 11.66 0.61
C ARG A 554 -22.79 13.05 1.25
N HIS A 555 -22.52 14.09 0.46
CA HIS A 555 -22.42 15.48 0.91
C HIS A 555 -21.44 15.69 2.08
N SER A 556 -20.41 14.83 2.21
CA SER A 556 -19.46 14.86 3.31
C SER A 556 -18.03 14.95 2.81
N LYS A 557 -17.34 16.06 3.13
CA LYS A 557 -15.91 16.24 2.80
C LYS A 557 -15.06 15.09 3.33
N ALA A 558 -15.23 14.72 4.60
CA ALA A 558 -14.47 13.65 5.22
C ALA A 558 -14.65 12.30 4.50
N GLN A 559 -15.89 11.89 4.21
CA GLN A 559 -16.14 10.63 3.50
C GLN A 559 -15.65 10.70 2.05
N THR A 560 -15.69 11.87 1.43
CA THR A 560 -15.15 12.09 0.08
C THR A 560 -13.63 11.96 0.03
N ILE A 561 -12.92 12.50 1.04
CA ILE A 561 -11.46 12.32 1.19
C ILE A 561 -11.12 10.84 1.25
N VAL A 562 -11.85 10.06 2.05
CA VAL A 562 -11.64 8.61 2.14
C VAL A 562 -11.84 7.93 0.79
N SER A 563 -12.98 8.16 0.13
CA SER A 563 -13.28 7.57 -1.18
C SER A 563 -12.23 7.95 -2.24
N ALA A 564 -11.81 9.21 -2.28
CA ALA A 564 -10.76 9.69 -3.17
C ALA A 564 -9.38 9.06 -2.85
N ALA A 565 -9.05 8.90 -1.56
CA ALA A 565 -7.81 8.27 -1.12
C ALA A 565 -7.76 6.79 -1.54
N VAL A 566 -8.84 6.03 -1.36
CA VAL A 566 -8.96 4.62 -1.81
C VAL A 566 -8.63 4.54 -3.31
N LEU A 567 -9.30 5.33 -4.14
CA LEU A 567 -9.06 5.34 -5.58
C LEU A 567 -7.61 5.74 -5.92
N LYS A 568 -7.08 6.81 -5.30
CA LYS A 568 -5.72 7.29 -5.56
C LYS A 568 -4.67 6.22 -5.19
N ILE A 569 -4.82 5.57 -4.04
CA ILE A 569 -3.92 4.51 -3.56
C ILE A 569 -3.94 3.33 -4.54
N HIS A 570 -5.12 2.80 -4.89
CA HIS A 570 -5.20 1.61 -5.73
C HIS A 570 -4.79 1.84 -7.19
N ARG A 571 -5.03 3.06 -7.72
CA ARG A 571 -4.46 3.52 -9.01
C ARG A 571 -2.93 3.60 -8.95
N MET A 572 -2.37 4.13 -7.85
CA MET A 572 -0.92 4.24 -7.66
C MET A 572 -0.24 2.87 -7.51
N LEU A 573 -0.84 1.95 -6.75
CA LEU A 573 -0.34 0.58 -6.55
C LEU A 573 -0.45 -0.30 -7.81
N GLY A 574 -1.13 0.16 -8.86
CA GLY A 574 -1.34 -0.63 -10.07
C GLY A 574 -2.31 -1.79 -9.88
N THR A 575 -3.20 -1.71 -8.87
CA THR A 575 -4.20 -2.76 -8.58
C THR A 575 -5.07 -3.01 -9.81
N TYR A 576 -5.58 -1.93 -10.41
CA TYR A 576 -6.51 -1.98 -11.53
C TYR A 576 -5.87 -2.43 -12.86
N LYS A 577 -4.54 -2.44 -12.96
CA LYS A 577 -3.84 -2.97 -14.15
C LYS A 577 -3.87 -4.50 -14.20
N LYS A 578 -4.06 -5.16 -13.05
CA LYS A 578 -4.02 -6.62 -12.87
C LYS A 578 -5.41 -7.28 -12.91
N ILE A 579 -6.49 -6.51 -12.97
CA ILE A 579 -7.85 -7.05 -13.00
C ILE A 579 -8.44 -6.96 -14.40
N ASN A 580 -9.42 -7.83 -14.65
CA ASN A 580 -10.25 -7.78 -15.84
C ASN A 580 -11.52 -6.96 -15.54
N PHE A 581 -12.03 -6.23 -16.53
CA PHE A 581 -13.22 -5.42 -16.39
C PHE A 581 -14.29 -5.85 -17.38
N ILE A 582 -15.52 -5.98 -16.88
CA ILE A 582 -16.72 -6.06 -17.70
C ILE A 582 -17.41 -4.69 -17.65
N CYS A 583 -17.44 -4.00 -18.78
CA CYS A 583 -18.20 -2.79 -19.00
C CYS A 583 -19.57 -3.16 -19.59
N LEU A 584 -20.64 -2.46 -19.19
CA LEU A 584 -21.99 -2.82 -19.64
C LEU A 584 -22.28 -2.35 -21.07
N THR A 585 -21.54 -1.36 -21.54
CA THR A 585 -21.66 -0.75 -22.87
C THR A 585 -20.29 -0.31 -23.39
N GLU A 586 -20.21 0.09 -24.66
CA GLU A 586 -19.03 0.75 -25.22
C GLU A 586 -18.79 2.14 -24.59
N PHE A 587 -19.84 2.90 -24.26
CA PHE A 587 -19.64 4.18 -23.56
C PHE A 587 -19.01 3.99 -22.17
N ASN A 588 -19.38 2.95 -21.42
CA ASN A 588 -18.69 2.61 -20.17
C ASN A 588 -17.21 2.27 -20.40
N ARG A 589 -16.91 1.48 -21.45
CA ARG A 589 -15.55 1.11 -21.82
C ARG A 589 -14.72 2.34 -22.19
N TYR A 590 -15.27 3.22 -23.03
CA TYR A 590 -14.67 4.50 -23.40
C TYR A 590 -14.33 5.32 -22.16
N LYS A 591 -15.30 5.55 -21.27
CA LYS A 591 -15.08 6.33 -20.04
C LYS A 591 -14.01 5.70 -19.16
N LEU A 592 -14.06 4.38 -18.91
CA LEU A 592 -13.04 3.69 -18.11
C LEU A 592 -11.63 3.89 -18.67
N LEU A 593 -11.47 3.78 -19.99
CA LEU A 593 -10.18 3.91 -20.66
C LEU A 593 -9.63 5.34 -20.64
N MET A 594 -10.46 6.37 -20.42
CA MET A 594 -9.97 7.74 -20.20
C MET A 594 -9.03 7.85 -18.99
N LEU A 595 -9.07 6.91 -18.04
CA LEU A 595 -8.08 6.82 -16.94
C LEU A 595 -6.64 6.63 -17.44
N ASN A 596 -6.44 6.20 -18.70
CA ASN A 596 -5.13 6.04 -19.32
C ASN A 596 -4.62 7.29 -20.04
N ASN A 597 -5.39 8.38 -20.09
CA ASN A 597 -4.99 9.62 -20.78
C ASN A 597 -3.84 10.36 -20.05
N GLY A 598 -3.52 9.97 -18.81
CA GLY A 598 -2.37 10.48 -18.08
C GLY A 598 -1.06 9.72 -18.38
N ARG A 599 0.06 10.21 -17.82
CA ARG A 599 1.41 9.60 -18.01
C ARG A 599 1.51 8.12 -17.58
N LYS A 600 0.63 7.67 -16.67
CA LYS A 600 0.64 6.30 -16.16
C LYS A 600 -0.61 5.56 -16.66
N LYS A 601 -0.41 4.44 -17.37
CA LYS A 601 -1.50 3.53 -17.75
C LYS A 601 -2.04 2.81 -16.51
N ILE A 602 -3.28 3.13 -16.13
CA ILE A 602 -3.98 2.60 -14.95
C ILE A 602 -4.69 1.29 -15.28
N ILE A 603 -5.30 1.21 -16.45
CA ILE A 603 -6.10 0.09 -16.95
C ILE A 603 -5.35 -0.58 -18.09
N ASN A 604 -5.38 -1.91 -18.18
CA ASN A 604 -4.90 -2.62 -19.35
C ASN A 604 -6.04 -2.74 -20.38
N PRO A 605 -5.98 -2.10 -21.56
CA PRO A 605 -7.06 -2.17 -22.54
C PRO A 605 -7.40 -3.58 -23.02
N ALA A 606 -6.40 -4.48 -23.03
CA ALA A 606 -6.60 -5.90 -23.41
C ALA A 606 -7.38 -6.70 -22.36
N ARG A 607 -7.70 -6.11 -21.20
CA ARG A 607 -8.45 -6.75 -20.10
C ARG A 607 -9.80 -6.09 -19.87
N VAL A 608 -10.34 -5.40 -20.88
CA VAL A 608 -11.62 -4.68 -20.79
C VAL A 608 -12.58 -5.22 -21.85
N TYR A 609 -13.62 -5.88 -21.38
CA TYR A 609 -14.67 -6.52 -22.17
C TYR A 609 -15.97 -5.72 -22.08
N VAL A 610 -16.84 -5.87 -23.09
CA VAL A 610 -18.19 -5.31 -23.07
C VAL A 610 -19.20 -6.45 -23.03
N LYS A 611 -20.06 -6.43 -22.01
CA LYS A 611 -21.15 -7.39 -21.82
C LYS A 611 -22.32 -6.64 -21.18
N PRO A 612 -23.43 -6.42 -21.89
CA PRO A 612 -24.62 -5.77 -21.34
C PRO A 612 -25.21 -6.57 -20.19
N ASN A 613 -26.02 -5.93 -19.35
CA ASN A 613 -26.85 -6.69 -18.42
C ASN A 613 -27.98 -7.41 -19.19
N PHE A 614 -28.59 -8.39 -18.53
CA PHE A 614 -29.70 -9.16 -19.05
C PHE A 614 -30.83 -9.22 -18.03
N THR A 615 -32.01 -9.60 -18.51
CA THR A 615 -33.15 -9.93 -17.67
C THR A 615 -33.77 -11.23 -18.16
N TYR A 616 -34.35 -12.00 -17.24
CA TYR A 616 -35.21 -13.12 -17.61
C TYR A 616 -36.46 -12.58 -18.30
N ASP A 617 -37.07 -13.43 -19.12
CA ASP A 617 -38.22 -13.03 -19.91
C ASP A 617 -39.43 -12.82 -19.01
N LEU A 618 -39.80 -11.55 -18.81
CA LEU A 618 -40.95 -11.21 -17.97
C LEU A 618 -42.28 -11.59 -18.65
N ALA A 619 -42.30 -11.81 -19.96
CA ALA A 619 -43.50 -12.27 -20.67
C ALA A 619 -43.92 -13.68 -20.24
N GLU A 620 -42.97 -14.55 -19.85
CA GLU A 620 -43.28 -15.86 -19.27
C GLU A 620 -44.01 -15.75 -17.93
N THR A 621 -43.79 -14.66 -17.20
CA THR A 621 -44.51 -14.36 -15.96
C THR A 621 -45.93 -13.89 -16.30
N MET A 622 -46.13 -13.10 -17.37
CA MET A 622 -47.47 -12.71 -17.85
C MET A 622 -48.32 -13.89 -18.31
N GLY A 623 -47.74 -14.87 -19.01
CA GLY A 623 -48.47 -16.04 -19.51
C GLY A 623 -49.06 -16.95 -18.42
N LYS A 624 -48.71 -16.74 -17.15
CA LYS A 624 -49.22 -17.48 -15.98
C LYS A 624 -50.27 -16.70 -15.17
N LEU A 625 -50.57 -15.46 -15.54
CA LEU A 625 -51.50 -14.58 -14.82
C LEU A 625 -52.92 -14.81 -15.36
N SER A 626 -53.83 -15.23 -14.48
CA SER A 626 -55.26 -15.15 -14.77
C SER A 626 -55.69 -13.68 -14.88
N ASP A 627 -56.67 -13.38 -15.73
CA ASP A 627 -57.23 -12.06 -16.09
C ASP A 627 -57.78 -11.19 -14.92
N THR A 628 -57.43 -11.49 -13.69
CA THR A 628 -58.00 -10.86 -12.49
C THR A 628 -56.96 -10.00 -11.78
N HIS A 629 -57.33 -8.73 -11.64
CA HIS A 629 -56.77 -7.66 -10.80
C HIS A 629 -55.79 -6.69 -11.49
N GLY A 630 -56.29 -5.46 -11.68
CA GLY A 630 -55.49 -4.23 -11.65
C GLY A 630 -55.03 -3.62 -12.97
N SER A 631 -55.79 -3.67 -14.07
CA SER A 631 -55.40 -2.91 -15.27
C SER A 631 -55.77 -1.42 -15.10
N ILE A 632 -54.78 -0.52 -15.24
CA ILE A 632 -55.09 0.89 -15.50
C ILE A 632 -55.74 0.93 -16.89
N SER A 633 -57.03 1.27 -16.94
CA SER A 633 -57.74 1.43 -18.20
C SER A 633 -57.24 2.66 -18.97
N GLY A 634 -56.94 2.47 -20.25
CA GLY A 634 -56.50 3.49 -21.20
C GLY A 634 -55.00 3.47 -21.50
N ARG A 635 -54.57 4.37 -22.40
CA ARG A 635 -53.15 4.54 -22.78
C ARG A 635 -52.41 5.32 -21.70
N TYR A 636 -51.28 4.79 -21.22
CA TYR A 636 -50.42 5.47 -20.24
C TYR A 636 -48.94 5.23 -20.54
N TYR A 637 -48.12 6.13 -20.02
CA TYR A 637 -46.66 6.02 -19.99
C TYR A 637 -46.21 5.64 -18.59
N VAL A 638 -45.06 4.98 -18.49
CA VAL A 638 -44.56 4.49 -17.21
C VAL A 638 -43.13 4.94 -16.95
N TYR A 639 -42.85 5.34 -15.72
CA TYR A 639 -41.50 5.54 -15.22
C TYR A 639 -41.21 4.51 -14.14
N VAL A 640 -40.02 3.91 -14.19
CA VAL A 640 -39.55 2.96 -13.19
C VAL A 640 -38.17 3.37 -12.68
N GLY A 641 -38.09 3.70 -11.39
CA GLY A 641 -36.81 4.03 -10.77
C GLY A 641 -36.93 4.71 -9.42
N ARG A 642 -35.78 4.96 -8.78
CA ARG A 642 -35.73 5.74 -7.55
C ARG A 642 -36.19 7.18 -7.79
N LEU A 643 -36.88 7.77 -6.83
CA LEU A 643 -37.35 9.15 -6.90
C LEU A 643 -36.27 10.11 -6.37
N GLU A 644 -35.30 10.40 -7.24
CA GLU A 644 -34.11 11.21 -6.96
C GLU A 644 -33.88 12.21 -8.09
N LYS A 645 -33.28 13.36 -7.77
CA LYS A 645 -32.97 14.42 -8.76
C LYS A 645 -32.19 13.90 -9.96
N LEU A 646 -31.17 13.06 -9.72
CA LEU A 646 -30.35 12.45 -10.77
C LEU A 646 -31.14 11.54 -11.73
N LYS A 647 -32.35 11.10 -11.35
CA LYS A 647 -33.25 10.33 -12.21
C LYS A 647 -34.27 11.21 -12.99
N GLY A 648 -34.24 12.52 -12.75
CA GLY A 648 -35.05 13.52 -13.47
C GLY A 648 -36.55 13.39 -13.24
N THR A 649 -36.97 12.89 -12.08
CA THR A 649 -38.41 12.74 -11.77
C THR A 649 -39.14 14.07 -11.67
N GLU A 650 -38.45 15.16 -11.31
CA GLU A 650 -39.02 16.51 -11.34
C GLU A 650 -39.31 16.97 -12.78
N LEU A 651 -38.32 16.82 -13.68
CA LEU A 651 -38.47 17.10 -15.11
C LEU A 651 -39.61 16.30 -15.74
N LEU A 652 -39.74 15.02 -15.35
CA LEU A 652 -40.83 14.16 -15.78
C LEU A 652 -42.20 14.70 -15.35
N VAL A 653 -42.35 15.12 -14.09
CA VAL A 653 -43.58 15.72 -13.58
C VAL A 653 -43.86 17.08 -14.26
N ASP A 654 -42.83 17.90 -14.51
CA ASP A 654 -42.95 19.18 -15.21
C ASP A 654 -43.48 18.99 -16.64
N ALA A 655 -43.01 17.97 -17.35
CA ALA A 655 -43.47 17.64 -18.69
C ALA A 655 -44.93 17.18 -18.71
N PHE A 656 -45.30 16.25 -17.80
CA PHE A 656 -46.65 15.69 -17.76
C PHE A 656 -47.69 16.62 -17.15
N ALA A 657 -47.29 17.60 -16.34
CA ALA A 657 -48.17 18.71 -15.92
C ALA A 657 -48.69 19.51 -17.12
N LYS A 658 -47.91 19.62 -18.20
CA LYS A 658 -48.29 20.26 -19.47
C LYS A 658 -48.98 19.31 -20.46
N LEU A 659 -49.22 18.05 -20.08
CA LEU A 659 -49.88 17.02 -20.89
C LEU A 659 -51.07 16.39 -20.14
N PRO A 660 -52.10 17.17 -19.76
CA PRO A 660 -53.20 16.68 -18.91
C PRO A 660 -53.99 15.50 -19.52
N ASP A 661 -53.98 15.34 -20.84
CA ASP A 661 -54.68 14.22 -21.52
C ASP A 661 -53.86 12.93 -21.56
N ARG A 662 -52.58 12.95 -21.14
CA ARG A 662 -51.68 11.79 -21.17
C ARG A 662 -51.44 11.31 -19.75
N LYS A 663 -51.75 10.04 -19.49
CA LYS A 663 -51.55 9.43 -18.17
C LYS A 663 -50.09 9.02 -17.98
N LEU A 664 -49.52 9.33 -16.82
CA LEU A 664 -48.21 8.90 -16.37
C LEU A 664 -48.33 8.09 -15.09
N VAL A 665 -47.69 6.93 -15.05
CA VAL A 665 -47.55 6.08 -13.86
C VAL A 665 -46.10 6.11 -13.41
N ILE A 666 -45.85 6.58 -12.19
CA ILE A 666 -44.52 6.67 -11.59
C ILE A 666 -44.39 5.53 -10.57
N MET A 667 -43.55 4.54 -10.89
CA MET A 667 -43.23 3.40 -10.03
C MET A 667 -41.86 3.57 -9.37
N GLY A 668 -41.84 3.54 -8.05
CA GLY A 668 -40.65 3.61 -7.21
C GLY A 668 -40.81 4.55 -6.02
N ASN A 669 -39.80 4.52 -5.14
CA ASN A 669 -39.72 5.34 -3.93
C ASN A 669 -38.41 6.12 -3.91
N GLY A 670 -38.32 7.15 -3.09
CA GLY A 670 -37.08 7.89 -2.90
C GLY A 670 -37.25 9.20 -2.13
N PRO A 671 -36.15 9.95 -1.95
CA PRO A 671 -36.16 11.21 -1.22
C PRO A 671 -37.15 12.26 -1.75
N LEU A 672 -37.49 12.21 -3.04
CA LEU A 672 -38.44 13.15 -3.66
C LEU A 672 -39.91 12.71 -3.56
N GLU A 673 -40.21 11.53 -3.03
CA GLU A 673 -41.56 10.95 -3.05
C GLU A 673 -42.63 11.89 -2.46
N GLU A 674 -42.42 12.35 -1.22
CA GLU A 674 -43.40 13.20 -0.53
C GLU A 674 -43.49 14.59 -1.15
N ILE A 675 -42.37 15.12 -1.65
CA ILE A 675 -42.32 16.42 -2.34
C ILE A 675 -43.16 16.36 -3.62
N LEU A 676 -42.99 15.30 -4.42
CA LEU A 676 -43.73 15.11 -5.67
C LEU A 676 -45.21 14.83 -5.42
N LYS A 677 -45.56 13.98 -4.44
CA LYS A 677 -46.96 13.72 -4.06
C LYS A 677 -47.68 15.01 -3.68
N LYS A 678 -47.06 15.81 -2.79
CA LYS A 678 -47.62 17.11 -2.37
C LYS A 678 -47.79 18.03 -3.56
N ARG A 679 -46.77 18.16 -4.41
CA ARG A 679 -46.82 19.00 -5.62
C ARG A 679 -47.94 18.58 -6.58
N ILE A 680 -48.13 17.28 -6.80
CA ILE A 680 -49.19 16.73 -7.67
C ILE A 680 -50.57 17.03 -7.09
N ALA A 681 -50.74 16.86 -5.77
CA ALA A 681 -52.00 17.14 -5.08
C ALA A 681 -52.34 18.64 -5.06
N ASP A 682 -51.39 19.50 -4.66
CA ASP A 682 -51.58 20.94 -4.53
C ASP A 682 -51.94 21.60 -5.87
N ASN A 683 -51.41 21.10 -6.98
CA ASN A 683 -51.72 21.59 -8.33
C ASN A 683 -52.87 20.84 -9.03
N GLY A 684 -53.45 19.81 -8.40
CA GLY A 684 -54.58 19.05 -8.95
C GLY A 684 -54.26 18.24 -10.21
N TYR A 685 -53.02 17.76 -10.39
CA TYR A 685 -52.63 16.98 -11.57
C TYR A 685 -53.23 15.56 -11.54
N LYS A 686 -54.39 15.38 -12.20
CA LYS A 686 -55.12 14.09 -12.22
C LYS A 686 -54.51 13.02 -13.12
N ASN A 687 -53.63 13.41 -14.04
CA ASN A 687 -53.03 12.53 -15.04
C ASN A 687 -51.73 11.86 -14.55
N ILE A 688 -51.18 12.27 -13.41
CA ILE A 688 -49.94 11.73 -12.84
C ILE A 688 -50.27 10.86 -11.62
N VAL A 689 -49.94 9.58 -11.70
CA VAL A 689 -50.22 8.58 -10.67
C VAL A 689 -48.92 8.10 -10.04
N MET A 690 -48.73 8.37 -8.74
CA MET A 690 -47.62 7.84 -7.95
C MET A 690 -48.00 6.45 -7.41
N ALA A 691 -47.52 5.40 -8.04
CA ALA A 691 -47.84 4.01 -7.67
C ALA A 691 -47.00 3.50 -6.47
N GLY A 692 -45.96 4.24 -6.08
CA GLY A 692 -45.00 3.80 -5.07
C GLY A 692 -44.21 2.58 -5.54
N ARG A 693 -43.71 1.77 -4.60
CA ARG A 693 -42.90 0.59 -4.89
C ARG A 693 -43.79 -0.57 -5.32
N VAL A 694 -43.72 -0.91 -6.61
CA VAL A 694 -44.43 -2.04 -7.22
C VAL A 694 -43.45 -3.20 -7.43
N THR A 695 -43.88 -4.45 -7.17
CA THR A 695 -43.06 -5.65 -7.32
C THR A 695 -43.89 -6.83 -7.84
N GLY A 696 -43.23 -7.90 -8.31
CA GLY A 696 -43.90 -9.15 -8.67
C GLY A 696 -44.79 -9.01 -9.90
N GLU A 697 -45.95 -9.65 -9.87
CA GLU A 697 -46.88 -9.71 -11.01
C GLU A 697 -47.43 -8.33 -11.40
N ASP A 698 -47.73 -7.49 -10.41
CA ASP A 698 -48.22 -6.13 -10.67
C ASP A 698 -47.18 -5.31 -11.44
N TYR A 699 -45.90 -5.45 -11.09
CA TYR A 699 -44.82 -4.75 -11.80
C TYR A 699 -44.81 -5.12 -13.29
N VAL A 700 -44.94 -6.42 -13.59
CA VAL A 700 -44.99 -6.93 -14.96
C VAL A 700 -46.24 -6.42 -15.69
N LYS A 701 -47.42 -6.40 -15.03
CA LYS A 701 -48.68 -5.88 -15.60
C LYS A 701 -48.59 -4.39 -15.93
N PHE A 702 -48.12 -3.55 -14.99
CA PHE A 702 -47.98 -2.11 -15.20
C PHE A 702 -46.94 -1.79 -16.27
N LEU A 703 -45.81 -2.51 -16.29
CA LEU A 703 -44.79 -2.28 -17.30
C LEU A 703 -45.28 -2.74 -18.68
N GLY A 704 -45.80 -3.97 -18.78
CA GLY A 704 -46.24 -4.58 -20.05
C GLY A 704 -47.47 -3.92 -20.68
N GLY A 705 -48.33 -3.28 -19.89
CA GLY A 705 -49.49 -2.53 -20.38
C GLY A 705 -49.18 -1.10 -20.86
N ALA A 706 -47.96 -0.60 -20.67
CA ALA A 706 -47.60 0.77 -21.00
C ALA A 706 -47.42 1.00 -22.51
N GLN A 707 -47.66 2.25 -22.95
CA GLN A 707 -47.35 2.69 -24.31
C GLN A 707 -45.83 2.74 -24.54
N ALA A 708 -45.12 3.33 -23.58
CA ALA A 708 -43.67 3.36 -23.53
C ALA A 708 -43.19 3.51 -22.08
N VAL A 709 -42.00 3.00 -21.80
CA VAL A 709 -41.25 3.36 -20.59
C VAL A 709 -40.50 4.69 -20.82
N ILE A 710 -40.49 5.57 -19.83
CA ILE A 710 -39.77 6.84 -19.90
C ILE A 710 -38.53 6.80 -19.01
N SER A 711 -37.37 7.05 -19.60
CA SER A 711 -36.11 7.25 -18.89
C SER A 711 -35.69 8.72 -18.94
N SER A 712 -35.84 9.40 -17.81
CA SER A 712 -35.57 10.84 -17.64
C SER A 712 -34.26 11.13 -16.90
N SER A 713 -33.31 10.18 -16.88
CA SER A 713 -32.09 10.32 -16.08
C SER A 713 -31.28 11.57 -16.44
N GLN A 714 -30.84 12.29 -15.41
CA GLN A 714 -30.02 13.50 -15.50
C GLN A 714 -28.52 13.21 -15.29
N CYS A 715 -28.18 11.93 -15.17
CA CYS A 715 -26.81 11.45 -15.00
C CYS A 715 -26.53 10.31 -15.97
N TYR A 716 -25.24 9.97 -16.13
CA TYR A 716 -24.87 8.75 -16.83
C TYR A 716 -25.31 7.52 -16.03
N GLU A 717 -26.42 6.91 -16.46
CA GLU A 717 -26.75 5.55 -16.04
C GLU A 717 -25.70 4.58 -16.58
N THR A 718 -25.56 3.43 -15.93
CA THR A 718 -24.67 2.38 -16.42
C THR A 718 -25.31 1.44 -17.42
N PHE A 719 -26.63 1.21 -17.34
CA PHE A 719 -27.33 0.35 -18.31
C PHE A 719 -28.84 0.62 -18.43
N GLY A 720 -29.55 0.96 -17.35
CA GLY A 720 -31.01 1.15 -17.44
C GLY A 720 -31.80 -0.16 -17.52
N MET A 721 -31.79 -0.91 -16.42
CA MET A 721 -32.52 -2.19 -16.32
C MET A 721 -34.02 -2.08 -16.64
N SER A 722 -34.67 -0.96 -16.31
CA SER A 722 -36.09 -0.75 -16.62
C SER A 722 -36.37 -0.75 -18.13
N ILE A 723 -35.42 -0.30 -18.96
CA ILE A 723 -35.54 -0.37 -20.43
C ILE A 723 -35.39 -1.82 -20.88
N ALA A 724 -34.39 -2.55 -20.36
CA ALA A 724 -34.20 -3.97 -20.68
C ALA A 724 -35.42 -4.82 -20.31
N GLU A 725 -36.00 -4.58 -19.13
CA GLU A 725 -37.23 -5.22 -18.66
C GLU A 725 -38.43 -4.85 -19.53
N SER A 726 -38.57 -3.59 -19.93
CA SER A 726 -39.63 -3.15 -20.85
C SER A 726 -39.52 -3.82 -22.22
N TYR A 727 -38.30 -4.00 -22.74
CA TYR A 727 -38.07 -4.65 -24.03
C TYR A 727 -38.43 -6.13 -23.99
N SER A 728 -38.21 -6.82 -22.87
CA SER A 728 -38.70 -8.20 -22.68
C SER A 728 -40.23 -8.30 -22.77
N LEU A 729 -40.96 -7.22 -22.45
CA LEU A 729 -42.42 -7.13 -22.53
C LEU A 729 -42.92 -6.48 -23.82
N SER A 730 -42.06 -6.30 -24.83
CA SER A 730 -42.40 -5.60 -26.09
C SER A 730 -42.86 -4.15 -25.88
N VAL A 731 -42.31 -3.46 -24.88
CA VAL A 731 -42.63 -2.06 -24.57
C VAL A 731 -41.46 -1.17 -25.00
N PRO A 732 -41.65 -0.26 -25.97
CA PRO A 732 -40.59 0.64 -26.42
C PRO A 732 -40.27 1.72 -25.38
N ALA A 733 -39.20 2.47 -25.60
CA ALA A 733 -38.71 3.48 -24.66
C ALA A 733 -38.72 4.91 -25.22
N ILE A 734 -39.00 5.89 -24.36
CA ILE A 734 -38.70 7.31 -24.60
C ILE A 734 -37.62 7.71 -23.62
N ALA A 735 -36.47 8.16 -24.12
CA ALA A 735 -35.28 8.26 -23.29
C ALA A 735 -34.49 9.53 -23.54
N GLY A 736 -33.89 10.09 -22.49
CA GLY A 736 -32.94 11.19 -22.64
C GLY A 736 -31.72 10.71 -23.43
N ASP A 737 -31.26 11.52 -24.40
CA ASP A 737 -30.05 11.24 -25.18
C ASP A 737 -28.80 11.52 -24.33
N ILE A 738 -28.49 10.58 -23.43
CA ILE A 738 -27.42 10.72 -22.46
C ILE A 738 -26.74 9.37 -22.17
N GLY A 739 -25.44 9.32 -22.44
CA GLY A 739 -24.58 8.18 -22.12
C GLY A 739 -25.16 6.83 -22.55
N ASN A 740 -25.18 5.87 -21.64
CA ASN A 740 -25.59 4.49 -21.93
C ASN A 740 -27.06 4.32 -22.28
N ILE A 741 -27.92 5.24 -21.83
CA ILE A 741 -29.36 5.17 -22.10
C ILE A 741 -29.64 5.50 -23.57
N GLY A 742 -29.00 6.55 -24.09
CA GLY A 742 -29.04 6.90 -25.51
C GLY A 742 -28.41 5.81 -26.41
N ASP A 743 -27.49 5.01 -25.89
CA ASP A 743 -26.91 3.89 -26.65
C ASP A 743 -27.86 2.70 -26.79
N ILE A 744 -28.68 2.42 -25.78
CA ILE A 744 -29.59 1.25 -25.76
C ILE A 744 -30.85 1.50 -26.56
N VAL A 745 -31.40 2.71 -26.48
CA VAL A 745 -32.56 3.10 -27.27
C VAL A 745 -32.09 3.44 -28.69
N LYS A 746 -32.72 2.84 -29.69
CA LYS A 746 -32.41 3.09 -31.10
C LYS A 746 -33.50 3.99 -31.67
N GLU A 747 -33.13 5.24 -31.99
CA GLU A 747 -34.03 6.26 -32.51
C GLU A 747 -34.89 5.74 -33.66
N GLY A 748 -36.20 5.80 -33.48
CA GLY A 748 -37.21 5.35 -34.43
C GLY A 748 -37.28 3.83 -34.68
N VAL A 749 -36.47 3.04 -33.98
CA VAL A 749 -36.42 1.58 -34.12
C VAL A 749 -36.97 0.90 -32.88
N THR A 750 -36.42 1.17 -31.70
CA THR A 750 -36.87 0.59 -30.41
C THR A 750 -37.45 1.64 -29.46
N GLY A 751 -37.43 2.91 -29.86
CA GLY A 751 -37.84 4.05 -29.05
C GLY A 751 -37.48 5.39 -29.66
N ILE A 752 -37.57 6.45 -28.87
CA ILE A 752 -37.26 7.83 -29.29
C ILE A 752 -36.42 8.54 -28.22
N HIS A 753 -35.51 9.38 -28.68
CA HIS A 753 -34.68 10.25 -27.88
C HIS A 753 -35.28 11.65 -27.68
N PHE A 754 -34.95 12.24 -26.55
CA PHE A 754 -35.15 13.66 -26.30
C PHE A 754 -33.93 14.28 -25.62
N GLN A 755 -33.80 15.60 -25.69
CA GLN A 755 -32.76 16.29 -24.95
C GLN A 755 -33.01 16.11 -23.45
N TYR A 756 -32.09 15.41 -22.76
CA TYR A 756 -32.34 14.83 -21.43
C TYR A 756 -32.72 15.87 -20.36
N ASP A 757 -32.26 17.12 -20.47
CA ASP A 757 -32.45 18.20 -19.49
C ASP A 757 -33.60 19.17 -19.82
N SER A 758 -34.46 18.83 -20.79
CA SER A 758 -35.56 19.70 -21.22
C SER A 758 -36.94 19.03 -21.07
N PRO A 759 -37.83 19.53 -20.18
CA PRO A 759 -39.22 19.08 -20.11
C PRO A 759 -39.97 19.27 -21.43
N ASP A 760 -39.71 20.38 -22.14
CA ASP A 760 -40.36 20.68 -23.41
C ASP A 760 -39.90 19.73 -24.53
N ALA A 761 -38.63 19.31 -24.51
CA ALA A 761 -38.14 18.28 -25.42
C ALA A 761 -38.81 16.91 -25.15
N LEU A 762 -39.03 16.56 -23.87
CA LEU A 762 -39.77 15.35 -23.50
C LEU A 762 -41.22 15.41 -23.99
N ILE A 763 -41.90 16.56 -23.84
CA ILE A 763 -43.25 16.77 -24.39
C ILE A 763 -43.26 16.56 -25.91
N GLY A 764 -42.27 17.13 -26.61
CA GLY A 764 -42.11 16.94 -28.04
C GLY A 764 -41.91 15.48 -28.41
N ALA A 765 -41.09 14.73 -27.66
CA ALA A 765 -40.85 13.31 -27.90
C ALA A 765 -42.08 12.43 -27.65
N VAL A 766 -42.85 12.70 -26.61
CA VAL A 766 -44.14 12.03 -26.37
C VAL A 766 -45.08 12.23 -27.55
N LYS A 767 -45.23 13.47 -28.04
CA LYS A 767 -46.08 13.76 -29.20
C LYS A 767 -45.58 13.09 -30.49
N ARG A 768 -44.26 13.08 -30.73
CA ARG A 768 -43.67 12.36 -31.87
C ARG A 768 -43.92 10.86 -31.76
N PHE A 769 -43.73 10.28 -30.57
CA PHE A 769 -43.98 8.87 -30.30
C PHE A 769 -45.41 8.46 -30.65
N GLU A 770 -46.39 9.29 -30.29
CA GLU A 770 -47.81 9.06 -30.61
C GLU A 770 -48.12 9.01 -32.12
N THR A 771 -47.27 9.60 -32.97
CA THR A 771 -47.40 9.55 -34.44
C THR A 771 -46.69 8.36 -35.10
N MET A 772 -45.90 7.58 -34.35
CA MET A 772 -45.15 6.45 -34.88
C MET A 772 -45.94 5.14 -34.83
N ASN A 773 -45.51 4.16 -35.63
CA ASN A 773 -46.03 2.80 -35.53
C ASN A 773 -45.53 2.13 -34.24
N ARG A 774 -46.31 2.24 -33.17
CA ARG A 774 -46.00 1.65 -31.86
C ARG A 774 -45.78 0.14 -31.91
N ASP A 775 -46.54 -0.59 -32.74
CA ASP A 775 -46.41 -2.05 -32.83
C ASP A 775 -45.10 -2.46 -33.52
N GLY A 776 -44.65 -1.68 -34.52
CA GLY A 776 -43.32 -1.83 -35.11
C GLY A 776 -42.21 -1.58 -34.09
N LEU A 777 -42.31 -0.52 -33.29
CA LEU A 777 -41.35 -0.23 -32.22
C LEU A 777 -41.34 -1.32 -31.14
N ALA A 778 -42.52 -1.83 -30.75
CA ALA A 778 -42.69 -2.91 -29.79
C ALA A 778 -42.05 -4.23 -30.26
N ALA A 779 -42.30 -4.62 -31.51
CA ALA A 779 -41.69 -5.81 -32.12
C ALA A 779 -40.16 -5.69 -32.19
N ASN A 780 -39.64 -4.52 -32.55
CA ASN A 780 -38.20 -4.26 -32.56
C ASN A 780 -37.59 -4.26 -31.15
N ALA A 781 -38.28 -3.72 -30.15
CA ALA A 781 -37.86 -3.77 -28.76
C ALA A 781 -37.75 -5.22 -28.27
N ARG A 782 -38.75 -6.06 -28.59
CA ARG A 782 -38.73 -7.49 -28.30
C ARG A 782 -37.57 -8.21 -28.99
N ARG A 783 -37.38 -7.97 -30.28
CA ARG A 783 -36.27 -8.54 -31.04
C ARG A 783 -34.91 -8.13 -30.47
N TYR A 784 -34.75 -6.86 -30.10
CA TYR A 784 -33.52 -6.38 -29.45
C TYR A 784 -33.26 -7.12 -28.14
N TYR A 785 -34.31 -7.37 -27.34
CA TYR A 785 -34.22 -8.17 -26.12
C TYR A 785 -33.74 -9.60 -26.43
N GLU A 786 -34.38 -10.28 -27.38
CA GLU A 786 -34.07 -11.66 -27.78
C GLU A 786 -32.61 -11.81 -28.24
N ASP A 787 -32.16 -10.86 -29.07
CA ASP A 787 -30.81 -10.86 -29.66
C ASP A 787 -29.70 -10.53 -28.63
N ASN A 788 -29.97 -9.64 -27.66
CA ASN A 788 -28.92 -9.01 -26.86
C ASN A 788 -29.04 -9.13 -25.34
N LEU A 789 -30.26 -9.30 -24.82
CA LEU A 789 -30.58 -9.12 -23.39
C LEU A 789 -31.17 -10.38 -22.74
N THR A 790 -31.17 -11.51 -23.45
CA THR A 790 -31.57 -12.81 -22.90
C THR A 790 -30.48 -13.41 -22.01
N PRO A 791 -30.85 -14.24 -21.02
CA PRO A 791 -29.88 -14.98 -20.20
C PRO A 791 -28.93 -15.84 -21.05
N GLN A 792 -29.45 -16.54 -22.07
CA GLN A 792 -28.67 -17.41 -22.96
C GLN A 792 -27.60 -16.65 -23.75
N SER A 793 -27.98 -15.53 -24.39
CA SER A 793 -27.03 -14.67 -25.13
C SER A 793 -25.95 -14.13 -24.20
N ASN A 794 -26.33 -13.74 -22.98
CA ASN A 794 -25.40 -13.22 -21.99
C ASN A 794 -24.43 -14.28 -21.46
N TYR A 795 -24.91 -15.51 -21.26
CA TYR A 795 -24.06 -16.63 -20.83
C TYR A 795 -22.97 -16.94 -21.85
N GLY A 796 -23.32 -16.97 -23.15
CA GLY A 796 -22.33 -17.16 -24.22
C GLY A 796 -21.20 -16.15 -24.14
N ARG A 797 -21.53 -14.85 -24.03
CA ARG A 797 -20.55 -13.76 -23.88
C ARG A 797 -19.73 -13.88 -22.59
N LEU A 798 -20.36 -14.18 -21.45
CA LEU A 798 -19.66 -14.33 -20.18
C LEU A 798 -18.68 -15.50 -20.20
N LYS A 799 -19.11 -16.63 -20.78
CA LYS A 799 -18.29 -17.82 -20.94
C LYS A 799 -17.03 -17.53 -21.76
N GLU A 800 -17.17 -16.84 -22.90
CA GLU A 800 -16.03 -16.42 -23.72
C GLU A 800 -15.04 -15.54 -22.93
N ILE A 801 -15.56 -14.58 -22.16
CA ILE A 801 -14.75 -13.71 -21.30
C ILE A 801 -14.00 -14.55 -20.24
N TYR A 802 -14.65 -15.51 -19.61
CA TYR A 802 -14.02 -16.39 -18.63
C TYR A 802 -12.96 -17.29 -19.24
N ASP A 803 -13.22 -17.85 -20.43
CA ASP A 803 -12.28 -18.71 -21.14
C ASP A 803 -11.00 -17.92 -21.49
N ASP A 804 -11.14 -16.69 -22.01
CA ASP A 804 -10.02 -15.80 -22.33
C ASP A 804 -9.21 -15.43 -21.07
N ILE A 805 -9.89 -15.05 -19.99
CA ILE A 805 -9.27 -14.70 -18.72
C ILE A 805 -8.46 -15.87 -18.15
N CYS A 806 -9.04 -17.08 -18.13
CA CYS A 806 -8.38 -18.28 -17.62
C CYS A 806 -7.18 -18.69 -18.48
N ALA A 807 -7.29 -18.60 -19.80
CA ALA A 807 -6.21 -18.88 -20.73
C ALA A 807 -5.03 -17.92 -20.55
N GLY A 808 -5.29 -16.61 -20.50
CA GLY A 808 -4.26 -15.58 -20.29
C GLY A 808 -3.54 -15.71 -18.95
N TYR A 809 -4.26 -16.07 -17.88
CA TYR A 809 -3.67 -16.26 -16.54
C TYR A 809 -2.75 -17.49 -16.45
N GLY A 810 -3.00 -18.52 -17.28
CA GLY A 810 -2.14 -19.70 -17.40
C GLY A 810 -0.82 -19.42 -18.13
N ALA A 811 -0.81 -18.48 -19.08
CA ALA A 811 0.38 -18.06 -19.81
C ALA A 811 1.30 -17.15 -18.98
N GLU A 812 0.74 -16.20 -18.23
CA GLU A 812 1.50 -15.32 -17.32
C GLU A 812 2.22 -16.06 -16.18
N LYS A 813 1.82 -17.31 -15.86
CA LYS A 813 2.51 -18.16 -14.89
C LYS A 813 3.76 -18.86 -15.46
N ARG A 814 3.91 -18.95 -16.78
CA ARG A 814 5.04 -19.64 -17.44
C ARG A 814 6.19 -18.69 -17.80
N GLN A 815 5.95 -17.38 -17.77
CA GLN A 815 6.93 -16.30 -17.89
C GLN A 815 7.34 -15.82 -16.50
#